data_AF-C6BW02-F1
#
_entry.id   AF-C6BW02-F1
#
_cell.length_a   1.000
_cell.length_b   1.000
_cell.length_c   1.000
_cell.angle_alpha   90.00
_cell.angle_beta   90.00
_cell.angle_gamma   90.00
#
_symmetry.space_group_name_H-M   'P 1'
#
loop_
_entity.id
_entity.type
_entity.pdbx_description
1 polymer ?
#
loop_
_entity_poly.entity_id
_entity_poly.type
_entity_poly.pdbx_seq_one_letter_code
_entity_poly.pdbx_strand_id
1 'polypeptide(L)'
;MGWAGTHLSEDERKTIARSLFEDAKEEGKWLNGKCPFHADDNPSFGYNFEEDYFNCLAGCTDCGDLIKLYGLVNNLPNDEGFKSFKDKYGQGVKDAPKPRKTVQQKRKEGKGGSTPVIPESVWGRMALLPDDWFEVFRKVRGWSPEVIKRHDLRMQMCYRDRDENIRPINGAPMRVAIPIRDAQGQLRNIRLYRKPGTNLKSKIISWGRGYGNARLFPALPMIAKSGPIVLCEGEPDTLCGESFGFNTATQTSKTVKWSQDHLEPFVGRDVILAYDADQPGQAHAEKAIRALLPVVRSLRIIEWPDFMGREPDGSWPEKDGHDLTDFFMKFGKTAKDFQDLIATARRIEPPKEFEVGSEWAFFYDGKFKPRLLADQLLRDQPLLADDMTGLLYRWNAKYWEQISRGTLQQSATHYLGIEATTARVNDATSLAINLSNLPHGRAVNDRDEWVCLQNGMLNLKTLELKPHEHDYFSTICLNVSFDPDSEARCERWEKFLQQTVQTPEPIAQLQEFAGLCLTRDTRFEKCLLLLGPGSDGKSTLLKVLRELVCAANCSAVAFQDLEDQFRRASLYNKLLNISTEIGSAAMETPIFKAVVSGDAIQGAFKHKDSFEFTPFCKLAFAANKLPRVLDNTDGFFRRMLPIEFKKQFLEDDPDRNPHLFEELIEHELSEIFHWALVGLHRLYEQGKFTSCDETRELLMDYRRLNNPVQAFVEDKCELEDGAKQSKDSLYKSYREYSSENGYQAMHKENFFRELYAAVKTLKETRPSINGKRCRMVAGIKTKFELKA
;
A
#
# COMPACT_ATOMS: atom_id res chain seq x y z
N MET A 1 -41.85 -15.50 -16.24
CA MET A 1 -42.95 -15.02 -15.38
C MET A 1 -42.77 -13.54 -15.14
N GLY A 2 -43.83 -12.77 -15.30
CA GLY A 2 -43.86 -11.34 -15.01
C GLY A 2 -43.84 -11.06 -13.50
N TRP A 3 -44.00 -9.79 -13.11
CA TRP A 3 -43.98 -9.42 -11.68
C TRP A 3 -45.11 -10.11 -10.91
N ALA A 4 -46.32 -10.18 -11.49
CA ALA A 4 -47.46 -10.90 -10.90
C ALA A 4 -47.15 -12.40 -10.73
N GLY A 5 -46.57 -13.03 -11.75
CA GLY A 5 -46.07 -14.41 -11.71
C GLY A 5 -45.08 -14.72 -10.58
N THR A 6 -44.34 -13.71 -10.13
CA THR A 6 -43.28 -13.85 -9.12
C THR A 6 -43.72 -13.48 -7.70
N HIS A 7 -44.72 -12.59 -7.56
CA HIS A 7 -45.07 -11.97 -6.28
C HIS A 7 -46.49 -12.26 -5.79
N LEU A 8 -47.37 -12.76 -6.66
CA LEU A 8 -48.72 -13.16 -6.31
C LEU A 8 -48.82 -14.69 -6.34
N SER A 9 -49.55 -15.25 -5.39
CA SER A 9 -49.93 -16.65 -5.39
C SER A 9 -50.79 -16.99 -6.61
N GLU A 10 -50.86 -18.27 -6.96
CA GLU A 10 -51.68 -18.73 -8.07
C GLU A 10 -53.16 -18.35 -7.91
N ASP A 11 -53.69 -18.48 -6.69
CA ASP A 11 -55.08 -18.13 -6.37
C ASP A 11 -55.35 -16.63 -6.50
N GLU A 12 -54.41 -15.78 -6.11
CA GLU A 12 -54.50 -14.33 -6.32
C GLU A 12 -54.49 -14.00 -7.81
N ARG A 13 -53.61 -14.62 -8.60
CA ARG A 13 -53.55 -14.41 -10.05
C ARG A 13 -54.83 -14.87 -10.75
N LYS A 14 -55.38 -16.02 -10.35
CA LYS A 14 -56.67 -16.51 -10.86
C LYS A 14 -57.81 -15.56 -10.54
N THR A 15 -57.86 -15.07 -9.30
CA THR A 15 -58.89 -14.14 -8.84
C THR A 15 -58.86 -12.82 -9.61
N ILE A 16 -57.67 -12.25 -9.79
CA ILE A 16 -57.49 -11.02 -10.56
C ILE A 16 -57.85 -11.26 -12.03
N ALA A 17 -57.35 -12.33 -12.66
CA ALA A 17 -57.63 -12.63 -14.06
C ALA A 17 -59.13 -12.80 -14.35
N ARG A 18 -59.88 -13.48 -13.47
CA ARG A 18 -61.34 -13.63 -13.57
C ARG A 18 -62.10 -12.30 -13.54
N SER A 19 -61.50 -11.24 -13.00
CA SER A 19 -62.10 -9.90 -13.00
C SER A 19 -61.85 -9.09 -14.28
N LEU A 20 -60.99 -9.59 -15.18
CA LEU A 20 -60.52 -8.85 -16.35
C LEU A 20 -61.16 -9.30 -17.67
N PHE A 21 -61.86 -10.43 -17.67
CA PHE A 21 -62.58 -10.93 -18.85
C PHE A 21 -63.75 -11.85 -18.45
N GLU A 22 -64.78 -11.86 -19.29
CA GLU A 22 -66.07 -12.49 -18.99
C GLU A 22 -66.09 -14.01 -19.24
N ASP A 23 -66.99 -14.72 -18.55
CA ASP A 23 -67.20 -16.18 -18.67
C ASP A 23 -65.95 -17.04 -18.42
N ALA A 24 -64.99 -16.55 -17.63
CA ALA A 24 -63.73 -17.22 -17.34
C ALA A 24 -63.92 -18.56 -16.59
N LYS A 25 -63.75 -19.68 -17.31
CA LYS A 25 -63.78 -21.05 -16.77
C LYS A 25 -62.37 -21.62 -16.68
N GLU A 26 -62.11 -22.34 -15.60
CA GLU A 26 -60.82 -23.00 -15.38
C GLU A 26 -60.80 -24.37 -16.05
N GLU A 27 -59.88 -24.55 -16.99
CA GLU A 27 -59.65 -25.81 -17.70
C GLU A 27 -58.15 -26.13 -17.66
N GLY A 28 -57.78 -27.07 -16.80
CA GLY A 28 -56.37 -27.39 -16.54
C GLY A 28 -55.64 -26.17 -15.95
N LYS A 29 -54.63 -25.69 -16.66
CA LYS A 29 -53.76 -24.57 -16.23
C LYS A 29 -54.20 -23.20 -16.77
N TRP A 30 -55.37 -23.17 -17.42
CA TRP A 30 -55.86 -21.99 -18.14
C TRP A 30 -57.19 -21.52 -17.59
N LEU A 31 -57.37 -20.20 -17.53
CA LEU A 31 -58.66 -19.54 -17.44
C LEU A 31 -59.06 -19.11 -18.85
N ASN A 32 -60.07 -19.78 -19.42
CA ASN A 32 -60.57 -19.52 -20.76
C ASN A 32 -61.92 -18.82 -20.70
N GLY A 33 -62.11 -17.77 -21.50
CA GLY A 33 -63.32 -16.96 -21.51
C GLY A 33 -63.44 -16.11 -22.77
N LYS A 34 -64.40 -15.18 -22.76
CA LYS A 34 -64.59 -14.23 -23.86
C LYS A 34 -63.50 -13.18 -23.84
N CYS A 35 -63.08 -12.71 -25.01
CA CYS A 35 -62.03 -11.71 -25.10
C CYS A 35 -62.53 -10.33 -24.65
N PRO A 36 -61.80 -9.60 -23.80
CA PRO A 36 -62.21 -8.26 -23.37
C PRO A 36 -61.93 -7.17 -24.44
N PHE A 37 -61.27 -7.52 -25.56
CA PHE A 37 -60.81 -6.57 -26.57
C PHE A 37 -61.61 -6.61 -27.87
N HIS A 38 -62.46 -7.62 -28.07
CA HIS A 38 -63.37 -7.71 -29.21
C HIS A 38 -64.59 -8.55 -28.86
N ALA A 39 -65.69 -8.34 -29.57
CA ALA A 39 -66.92 -9.09 -29.35
C ALA A 39 -66.82 -10.50 -29.94
N ASP A 40 -67.06 -11.51 -29.11
CA ASP A 40 -67.09 -12.93 -29.49
C ASP A 40 -68.28 -13.65 -28.85
N ASP A 41 -68.91 -14.53 -29.62
CA ASP A 41 -69.97 -15.42 -29.13
C ASP A 41 -69.42 -16.63 -28.35
N ASN A 42 -68.16 -17.04 -28.63
CA ASN A 42 -67.50 -18.20 -28.03
C ASN A 42 -66.20 -17.82 -27.29
N PRO A 43 -65.76 -18.60 -26.27
CA PRO A 43 -64.49 -18.33 -25.57
C PRO A 43 -63.27 -18.41 -26.50
N SER A 44 -62.57 -17.29 -26.68
CA SER A 44 -61.39 -17.17 -27.56
C SER A 44 -60.14 -16.66 -26.84
N PHE A 45 -60.27 -16.33 -25.56
CA PHE A 45 -59.24 -15.70 -24.75
C PHE A 45 -58.84 -16.62 -23.60
N GLY A 46 -57.53 -16.81 -23.42
CA GLY A 46 -56.97 -17.68 -22.40
C GLY A 46 -55.89 -16.98 -21.59
N TYR A 47 -55.92 -17.16 -20.27
CA TYR A 47 -54.83 -16.77 -19.36
C TYR A 47 -54.30 -18.00 -18.61
N ASN A 48 -53.01 -18.28 -18.76
CA ASN A 48 -52.30 -19.33 -18.03
C ASN A 48 -51.77 -18.77 -16.72
N PHE A 49 -52.33 -19.25 -15.61
CA PHE A 49 -52.00 -18.76 -14.27
C PHE A 49 -50.73 -19.35 -13.66
N GLU A 50 -50.17 -20.43 -14.25
CA GLU A 50 -48.85 -20.95 -13.88
C GLU A 50 -47.73 -20.17 -14.58
N GLU A 51 -47.91 -19.89 -15.88
CA GLU A 51 -46.88 -19.25 -16.70
C GLU A 51 -46.94 -17.71 -16.69
N ASP A 52 -48.01 -17.13 -16.14
CA ASP A 52 -48.32 -15.69 -16.13
C ASP A 52 -48.30 -15.12 -17.56
N TYR A 53 -49.18 -15.67 -18.39
CA TYR A 53 -49.25 -15.39 -19.81
C TYR A 53 -50.69 -15.47 -20.33
N PHE A 54 -51.15 -14.44 -21.04
CA PHE A 54 -52.42 -14.43 -21.76
C PHE A 54 -52.23 -14.44 -23.26
N ASN A 55 -53.20 -15.01 -23.97
CA ASN A 55 -53.30 -14.95 -25.41
C ASN A 55 -54.75 -14.94 -25.88
N CYS A 56 -55.01 -14.31 -27.02
CA CYS A 56 -56.26 -14.42 -27.74
C CYS A 56 -56.04 -15.23 -29.02
N LEU A 57 -56.85 -16.26 -29.25
CA LEU A 57 -56.75 -17.10 -30.45
C LEU A 57 -57.01 -16.31 -31.75
N ALA A 58 -57.80 -15.24 -31.68
CA ALA A 58 -58.04 -14.33 -32.80
C ALA A 58 -56.90 -13.32 -33.05
N GLY A 59 -55.90 -13.25 -32.17
CA GLY A 59 -54.75 -12.36 -32.32
C GLY A 59 -55.07 -10.86 -32.26
N CYS A 60 -56.20 -10.48 -31.65
CA CYS A 60 -56.70 -9.10 -31.61
C CYS A 60 -55.84 -8.13 -30.78
N THR A 61 -54.95 -8.66 -29.92
CA THR A 61 -54.04 -7.87 -29.09
C THR A 61 -52.71 -8.60 -28.92
N ASP A 62 -51.67 -7.85 -28.57
CA ASP A 62 -50.38 -8.43 -28.20
C ASP A 62 -50.51 -9.26 -26.92
N CYS A 63 -50.04 -10.50 -26.96
CA CYS A 63 -49.91 -11.34 -25.77
C CYS A 63 -48.97 -10.74 -24.72
N GLY A 64 -49.06 -11.24 -23.48
CA GLY A 64 -48.20 -10.79 -22.38
C GLY A 64 -48.62 -11.32 -21.02
N ASP A 65 -48.16 -10.67 -19.95
CA ASP A 65 -48.43 -11.09 -18.57
C ASP A 65 -49.70 -10.46 -17.98
N LEU A 66 -50.08 -10.85 -16.77
CA LEU A 66 -51.30 -10.37 -16.11
C LEU A 66 -51.33 -8.85 -15.90
N ILE A 67 -50.17 -8.22 -15.73
CA ILE A 67 -50.09 -6.75 -15.57
C ILE A 67 -50.38 -6.06 -16.90
N LYS A 68 -49.81 -6.57 -17.99
CA LYS A 68 -50.12 -6.06 -19.32
C LYS A 68 -51.60 -6.27 -19.65
N LEU A 69 -52.18 -7.42 -19.28
CA LEU A 69 -53.62 -7.66 -19.44
C LEU A 69 -54.44 -6.61 -18.69
N TYR A 70 -54.11 -6.35 -17.42
CA TYR A 70 -54.76 -5.33 -16.62
C TYR A 70 -54.63 -3.93 -17.24
N GLY A 71 -53.43 -3.54 -17.66
CA GLY A 71 -53.19 -2.25 -18.31
C GLY A 71 -54.02 -2.08 -19.58
N LEU A 72 -54.08 -3.11 -20.42
CA LEU A 72 -54.86 -3.09 -21.66
C LEU A 72 -56.36 -3.00 -21.40
N VAL A 73 -56.91 -3.77 -20.44
CA VAL A 73 -58.35 -3.73 -20.11
C VAL A 73 -58.75 -2.38 -19.50
N ASN A 74 -57.85 -1.73 -18.76
CA ASN A 74 -58.10 -0.44 -18.13
C ASN A 74 -57.65 0.77 -18.99
N ASN A 75 -57.24 0.56 -20.24
CA ASN A 75 -56.73 1.60 -21.15
C ASN A 75 -55.56 2.43 -20.58
N LEU A 76 -54.64 1.80 -19.86
CA LEU A 76 -53.48 2.46 -19.26
C LEU A 76 -52.20 2.22 -20.09
N PRO A 77 -51.34 3.24 -20.30
CA PRO A 77 -49.99 3.06 -20.84
C PRO A 77 -49.17 2.09 -19.98
N ASN A 78 -48.23 1.33 -20.57
CA ASN A 78 -47.50 0.25 -19.86
C ASN A 78 -46.88 0.67 -18.51
N ASP A 79 -46.28 1.86 -18.43
CA ASP A 79 -45.64 2.35 -17.19
C ASP A 79 -46.67 2.71 -16.11
N GLU A 80 -47.83 3.23 -16.50
CA GLU A 80 -48.94 3.57 -15.59
C GLU A 80 -49.74 2.33 -15.19
N GLY A 81 -49.94 1.37 -16.10
CA GLY A 81 -50.59 0.10 -15.84
C GLY A 81 -49.84 -0.72 -14.79
N PHE A 82 -48.52 -0.73 -14.84
CA PHE A 82 -47.69 -1.39 -13.80
C PHE A 82 -47.86 -0.73 -12.43
N LYS A 83 -47.84 0.60 -12.36
CA LYS A 83 -48.01 1.35 -11.11
C LYS A 83 -49.40 1.13 -10.51
N SER A 84 -50.44 1.29 -11.32
CA SER A 84 -51.84 1.10 -10.90
C SER A 84 -52.12 -0.33 -10.43
N PHE A 85 -51.58 -1.34 -11.13
CA PHE A 85 -51.70 -2.73 -10.72
C PHE A 85 -51.06 -3.00 -9.35
N LYS A 86 -49.86 -2.47 -9.12
CA LYS A 86 -49.16 -2.59 -7.83
C LYS A 86 -49.90 -1.90 -6.69
N ASP A 87 -50.41 -0.70 -6.91
CA ASP A 87 -51.14 0.05 -5.87
C ASP A 87 -52.41 -0.69 -5.44
N LYS A 88 -53.06 -1.38 -6.39
CA LYS A 88 -54.32 -2.11 -6.16
C LYS A 88 -54.13 -3.52 -5.61
N TYR A 89 -53.14 -4.27 -6.09
CA TYR A 89 -52.99 -5.71 -5.79
C TYR A 89 -51.65 -6.07 -5.10
N GLY A 90 -50.75 -5.12 -4.90
CA GLY A 90 -49.43 -5.34 -4.30
C GLY A 90 -49.30 -4.98 -2.81
N GLN A 91 -50.40 -4.60 -2.14
CA GLN A 91 -50.36 -4.22 -0.71
C GLN A 91 -50.01 -5.44 0.17
N GLY A 92 -48.93 -5.33 0.95
CA GLY A 92 -48.44 -6.41 1.84
C GLY A 92 -47.29 -7.24 1.26
N VAL A 93 -46.94 -7.04 -0.01
CA VAL A 93 -45.76 -7.66 -0.64
C VAL A 93 -44.53 -6.78 -0.36
N LYS A 94 -43.60 -7.26 0.48
CA LYS A 94 -42.31 -6.57 0.67
C LYS A 94 -41.54 -6.64 -0.65
N ASP A 95 -41.29 -5.49 -1.28
CA ASP A 95 -40.38 -5.42 -2.43
C ASP A 95 -39.03 -6.03 -2.01
N ALA A 96 -38.64 -7.14 -2.62
CA ALA A 96 -37.26 -7.62 -2.52
C ALA A 96 -36.33 -6.46 -2.91
N PRO A 97 -35.19 -6.28 -2.22
CA PRO A 97 -34.26 -5.20 -2.53
C PRO A 97 -34.00 -5.25 -4.02
N LYS A 98 -34.25 -4.13 -4.72
CA LYS A 98 -34.10 -4.02 -6.17
C LYS A 98 -32.84 -4.78 -6.53
N PRO A 99 -32.89 -5.85 -7.35
CA PRO A 99 -31.67 -6.38 -7.89
C PRO A 99 -31.03 -5.17 -8.53
N ARG A 100 -29.85 -4.79 -8.02
CA ARG A 100 -28.92 -3.96 -8.79
C ARG A 100 -29.03 -4.53 -10.19
N LYS A 101 -29.23 -3.69 -11.19
CA LYS A 101 -28.93 -4.10 -12.56
C LYS A 101 -27.45 -4.49 -12.55
N THR A 102 -27.12 -5.70 -12.12
CA THR A 102 -26.28 -6.56 -12.91
C THR A 102 -26.96 -6.47 -14.25
N VAL A 103 -26.36 -5.62 -15.08
CA VAL A 103 -26.18 -5.96 -16.47
C VAL A 103 -25.56 -7.35 -16.42
N GLN A 104 -26.39 -8.39 -16.26
CA GLN A 104 -26.26 -9.54 -17.11
C GLN A 104 -26.26 -8.89 -18.49
N GLN A 105 -25.05 -8.62 -18.95
CA GLN A 105 -24.72 -8.87 -20.31
C GLN A 105 -25.45 -10.20 -20.58
N LYS A 106 -26.60 -10.12 -21.25
CA LYS A 106 -26.78 -10.99 -22.38
C LYS A 106 -25.44 -10.89 -23.08
N ARG A 107 -24.57 -11.87 -22.83
CA ARG A 107 -23.74 -12.42 -23.88
C ARG A 107 -24.75 -12.81 -24.98
N LYS A 108 -25.23 -11.80 -25.72
CA LYS A 108 -24.87 -11.80 -27.11
C LYS A 108 -23.37 -11.81 -27.03
N GLU A 109 -22.80 -12.99 -27.22
CA GLU A 109 -21.59 -13.07 -28.01
C GLU A 109 -21.81 -12.10 -29.17
N GLY A 110 -21.40 -10.85 -28.97
CA GLY A 110 -20.88 -10.07 -30.05
C GLY A 110 -19.71 -10.91 -30.48
N LYS A 111 -19.95 -11.79 -31.46
CA LYS A 111 -18.89 -12.28 -32.33
C LYS A 111 -17.98 -11.07 -32.52
N GLY A 112 -16.71 -11.22 -32.18
CA GLY A 112 -15.65 -10.28 -32.54
C GLY A 112 -15.52 -10.24 -34.06
N GLY A 113 -16.57 -9.80 -34.74
CA GLY A 113 -16.58 -9.47 -36.14
C GLY A 113 -16.33 -7.98 -36.21
N SER A 114 -15.20 -7.62 -36.81
CA SER A 114 -14.98 -6.29 -37.36
C SER A 114 -16.26 -5.77 -38.03
N THR A 115 -16.62 -4.50 -37.82
CA THR A 115 -17.73 -3.89 -38.60
C THR A 115 -17.50 -4.19 -40.09
N PRO A 116 -18.48 -4.77 -40.80
CA PRO A 116 -18.28 -5.18 -42.17
C PRO A 116 -17.85 -3.98 -43.02
N VAL A 117 -16.88 -4.19 -43.91
CA VAL A 117 -16.52 -3.21 -44.94
C VAL A 117 -17.71 -3.12 -45.91
N ILE A 118 -18.20 -1.92 -46.15
CA ILE A 118 -19.19 -1.67 -47.20
C ILE A 118 -18.41 -1.60 -48.52
N PRO A 119 -18.71 -2.43 -49.54
CA PRO A 119 -18.01 -2.37 -50.81
C PRO A 119 -18.14 -0.98 -51.45
N GLU A 120 -17.06 -0.44 -52.02
CA GLU A 120 -17.10 0.86 -52.72
C GLU A 120 -18.09 0.86 -53.90
N SER A 121 -18.40 -0.30 -54.47
CA SER A 121 -19.44 -0.42 -55.49
C SER A 121 -20.83 -0.01 -54.99
N VAL A 122 -21.09 -0.09 -53.68
CA VAL A 122 -22.32 0.43 -53.06
C VAL A 122 -22.32 1.96 -53.06
N TRP A 123 -21.18 2.55 -52.70
CA TRP A 123 -21.00 4.00 -52.72
C TRP A 123 -21.07 4.57 -54.14
N GLY A 124 -20.49 3.86 -55.11
CA GLY A 124 -20.53 4.18 -56.53
C GLY A 124 -21.94 4.19 -57.13
N ARG A 125 -22.91 3.48 -56.54
CA ARG A 125 -24.34 3.54 -56.95
C ARG A 125 -25.05 4.80 -56.48
N MET A 126 -24.49 5.54 -55.52
CA MET A 126 -25.05 6.80 -55.04
C MET A 126 -24.65 7.93 -55.99
N ALA A 127 -25.62 8.75 -56.37
CA ALA A 127 -25.40 9.87 -57.28
C ALA A 127 -24.80 11.06 -56.52
N LEU A 128 -24.05 11.91 -57.23
CA LEU A 128 -23.64 13.21 -56.70
C LEU A 128 -24.86 14.04 -56.34
N LEU A 129 -24.71 14.92 -55.35
CA LEU A 129 -25.77 15.87 -55.01
C LEU A 129 -25.97 16.88 -56.15
N PRO A 130 -27.22 17.10 -56.61
CA PRO A 130 -27.55 18.13 -57.59
C PRO A 130 -27.46 19.53 -56.98
N ASP A 131 -27.38 20.54 -57.84
CA ASP A 131 -27.16 21.93 -57.42
C ASP A 131 -28.27 22.48 -56.50
N ASP A 132 -29.52 22.02 -56.67
CA ASP A 132 -30.64 22.42 -55.79
C ASP A 132 -30.46 21.93 -54.34
N TRP A 133 -29.72 20.83 -54.13
CA TRP A 133 -29.38 20.38 -52.78
C TRP A 133 -28.33 21.28 -52.15
N PHE A 134 -27.33 21.75 -52.90
CA PHE A 134 -26.32 22.66 -52.36
C PHE A 134 -26.95 23.91 -51.75
N GLU A 135 -27.91 24.53 -52.44
CA GLU A 135 -28.57 25.72 -51.90
C GLU A 135 -29.40 25.41 -50.63
N VAL A 136 -30.07 24.26 -50.58
CA VAL A 136 -30.82 23.84 -49.38
C VAL A 136 -29.88 23.59 -48.20
N PHE A 137 -28.77 22.87 -48.40
CA PHE A 137 -27.82 22.60 -47.32
C PHE A 137 -27.04 23.84 -46.89
N ARG A 138 -26.68 24.71 -47.83
CA ARG A 138 -26.06 25.99 -47.51
C ARG A 138 -26.97 26.84 -46.64
N LYS A 139 -28.26 26.95 -47.00
CA LYS A 139 -29.23 27.79 -46.29
C LYS A 139 -29.67 27.22 -44.93
N VAL A 140 -29.79 25.90 -44.80
CA VAL A 140 -30.35 25.28 -43.58
C VAL A 140 -29.29 24.67 -42.67
N ARG A 141 -28.19 24.17 -43.24
CA ARG A 141 -27.14 23.46 -42.50
C ARG A 141 -25.78 24.18 -42.52
N GLY A 142 -25.65 25.26 -43.28
CA GLY A 142 -24.40 25.99 -43.43
C GLY A 142 -23.33 25.25 -44.22
N TRP A 143 -23.66 24.15 -44.91
CA TRP A 143 -22.66 23.35 -45.62
C TRP A 143 -22.27 24.00 -46.94
N SER A 144 -20.98 24.31 -47.12
CA SER A 144 -20.48 24.88 -48.38
C SER A 144 -20.37 23.82 -49.48
N PRO A 145 -20.53 24.19 -50.76
CA PRO A 145 -20.29 23.27 -51.87
C PRO A 145 -18.90 22.62 -51.84
N GLU A 146 -17.90 23.34 -51.35
CA GLU A 146 -16.52 22.85 -51.22
C GLU A 146 -16.41 21.71 -50.20
N VAL A 147 -17.04 21.87 -49.02
CA VAL A 147 -17.05 20.85 -47.97
C VAL A 147 -17.86 19.63 -48.42
N ILE A 148 -19.01 19.86 -49.06
CA ILE A 148 -19.84 18.78 -49.60
C ILE A 148 -19.06 17.95 -50.62
N LYS A 149 -18.32 18.59 -51.53
CA LYS A 149 -17.46 17.91 -52.52
C LYS A 149 -16.26 17.22 -51.87
N ARG A 150 -15.62 17.87 -50.89
CA ARG A 150 -14.45 17.33 -50.17
C ARG A 150 -14.77 16.03 -49.44
N HIS A 151 -15.93 15.95 -48.80
CA HIS A 151 -16.41 14.74 -48.11
C HIS A 151 -17.15 13.77 -49.02
N ASP A 152 -17.24 14.07 -50.32
CA ASP A 152 -17.96 13.28 -51.31
C ASP A 152 -19.39 12.97 -50.86
N LEU A 153 -20.15 13.95 -50.32
CA LEU A 153 -21.52 13.65 -49.87
C LEU A 153 -22.41 13.35 -51.08
N ARG A 154 -23.25 12.32 -50.97
CA ARG A 154 -24.03 11.79 -52.09
C ARG A 154 -25.52 11.73 -51.79
N MET A 155 -26.30 11.62 -52.86
CA MET A 155 -27.72 11.36 -52.81
C MET A 155 -27.97 9.87 -52.57
N GLN A 156 -28.83 9.53 -51.60
CA GLN A 156 -29.14 8.13 -51.35
C GLN A 156 -29.94 7.53 -52.53
N MET A 157 -29.31 6.73 -53.39
CA MET A 157 -29.98 6.07 -54.53
C MET A 157 -30.35 4.61 -54.28
N CYS A 158 -29.84 4.02 -53.20
CA CYS A 158 -30.10 2.63 -52.83
C CYS A 158 -30.23 2.48 -51.32
N TYR A 159 -30.85 1.37 -50.91
CA TYR A 159 -30.98 0.98 -49.52
C TYR A 159 -30.70 -0.51 -49.35
N ARG A 160 -30.34 -0.90 -48.12
CA ARG A 160 -30.19 -2.29 -47.72
C ARG A 160 -31.49 -2.79 -47.12
N ASP A 161 -32.08 -3.84 -47.68
CA ASP A 161 -33.32 -4.44 -47.18
C ASP A 161 -33.08 -5.37 -45.96
N ARG A 162 -34.14 -6.02 -45.48
CA ARG A 162 -34.08 -6.92 -44.31
C ARG A 162 -33.27 -8.20 -44.59
N ASP A 163 -33.19 -8.61 -45.85
CA ASP A 163 -32.44 -9.78 -46.33
C ASP A 163 -31.03 -9.41 -46.77
N GLU A 164 -30.57 -8.20 -46.42
CA GLU A 164 -29.26 -7.63 -46.70
C GLU A 164 -28.98 -7.33 -48.18
N ASN A 165 -29.98 -7.40 -49.04
CA ASN A 165 -29.86 -7.07 -50.46
C ASN A 165 -29.87 -5.55 -50.68
N ILE A 166 -29.10 -5.10 -51.68
CA ILE A 166 -29.02 -3.70 -52.06
C ILE A 166 -30.05 -3.43 -53.16
N ARG A 167 -31.10 -2.69 -52.82
CA ARG A 167 -32.18 -2.32 -53.75
C ARG A 167 -32.10 -0.84 -54.13
N PRO A 168 -32.45 -0.47 -55.37
CA PRO A 168 -32.60 0.93 -55.74
C PRO A 168 -33.79 1.56 -55.01
N ILE A 169 -33.72 2.87 -54.80
CA ILE A 169 -34.86 3.64 -54.29
C ILE A 169 -35.77 4.00 -55.48
N ASN A 170 -37.03 3.60 -55.39
CA ASN A 170 -38.06 3.99 -56.34
C ASN A 170 -38.65 5.35 -55.89
N GLY A 171 -38.49 6.39 -56.72
CA GLY A 171 -38.96 7.75 -56.43
C GLY A 171 -37.85 8.73 -56.06
N ALA A 172 -38.22 9.98 -55.73
CA ALA A 172 -37.26 11.01 -55.38
C ALA A 172 -36.55 10.67 -54.04
N PRO A 173 -35.22 10.57 -54.02
CA PRO A 173 -34.49 10.25 -52.80
C PRO A 173 -34.54 11.41 -51.82
N MET A 174 -34.79 11.08 -50.54
CA MET A 174 -35.08 12.07 -49.49
C MET A 174 -34.00 12.13 -48.41
N ARG A 175 -32.82 11.54 -48.65
CA ARG A 175 -31.69 11.55 -47.72
C ARG A 175 -30.36 11.87 -48.39
N VAL A 176 -29.54 12.62 -47.67
CA VAL A 176 -28.11 12.79 -47.96
C VAL A 176 -27.33 11.67 -47.27
N ALA A 177 -26.39 11.09 -48.00
CA ALA A 177 -25.50 10.06 -47.55
C ALA A 177 -24.13 10.65 -47.22
N ILE A 178 -23.68 10.44 -45.98
CA ILE A 178 -22.36 10.83 -45.49
C ILE A 178 -21.50 9.56 -45.32
N PRO A 179 -20.35 9.44 -46.01
CA PRO A 179 -19.49 8.28 -45.89
C PRO A 179 -18.70 8.33 -44.58
N ILE A 180 -18.78 7.28 -43.77
CA ILE A 180 -17.95 7.12 -42.57
C ILE A 180 -16.87 6.10 -42.86
N ARG A 181 -15.64 6.57 -42.93
CA ARG A 181 -14.45 5.78 -43.25
C ARG A 181 -13.63 5.49 -42.00
N ASP A 182 -12.79 4.45 -42.04
CA ASP A 182 -11.76 4.23 -41.01
C ASP A 182 -10.45 4.94 -41.38
N ALA A 183 -9.43 4.82 -40.51
CA ALA A 183 -8.10 5.40 -40.73
C ALA A 183 -7.38 4.85 -41.98
N GLN A 184 -7.81 3.69 -42.49
CA GLN A 184 -7.32 3.09 -43.72
C GLN A 184 -8.15 3.53 -44.95
N GLY A 185 -9.14 4.41 -44.77
CA GLY A 185 -10.00 4.93 -45.83
C GLY A 185 -11.14 4.00 -46.24
N GLN A 186 -11.30 2.84 -45.60
CA GLN A 186 -12.35 1.87 -45.98
C GLN A 186 -13.72 2.37 -45.53
N LEU A 187 -14.74 2.23 -46.37
CA LEU A 187 -16.12 2.60 -46.03
C LEU A 187 -16.70 1.62 -45.01
N ARG A 188 -17.08 2.13 -43.84
CA ARG A 188 -17.52 1.31 -42.69
C ARG A 188 -18.92 1.62 -42.23
N ASN A 189 -19.45 2.78 -42.58
CA ASN A 189 -20.86 3.10 -42.42
C ASN A 189 -21.25 4.17 -43.45
N ILE A 190 -22.54 4.27 -43.73
CA ILE A 190 -23.13 5.38 -44.47
C ILE A 190 -24.19 6.00 -43.56
N ARG A 191 -24.00 7.26 -43.19
CA ARG A 191 -24.92 8.00 -42.33
C ARG A 191 -25.92 8.74 -43.22
N LEU A 192 -27.19 8.35 -43.12
CA LEU A 192 -28.25 8.80 -44.01
C LEU A 192 -29.14 9.82 -43.28
N TYR A 193 -28.86 11.10 -43.49
CA TYR A 193 -29.64 12.20 -42.92
C TYR A 193 -30.80 12.56 -43.82
N ARG A 194 -31.97 12.84 -43.23
CA ARG A 194 -33.11 13.36 -44.01
C ARG A 194 -32.75 14.70 -44.66
N LYS A 195 -33.16 14.90 -45.92
CA LYS A 195 -33.08 16.20 -46.58
C LYS A 195 -33.93 17.20 -45.79
N PRO A 196 -33.45 18.42 -45.49
CA PRO A 196 -34.28 19.46 -44.90
C PRO A 196 -35.58 19.68 -45.69
N GLY A 197 -36.68 19.92 -44.98
CA GLY A 197 -38.02 20.10 -45.60
C GLY A 197 -38.77 18.79 -45.92
N THR A 198 -38.27 17.63 -45.49
CA THR A 198 -38.93 16.33 -45.72
C THR A 198 -39.57 15.74 -44.46
N ASN A 199 -40.74 15.11 -44.59
CA ASN A 199 -41.52 14.55 -43.47
C ASN A 199 -41.08 13.13 -43.05
N LEU A 200 -39.80 12.79 -43.22
CA LEU A 200 -39.29 11.49 -42.79
C LEU A 200 -39.22 11.39 -41.26
N LYS A 201 -39.78 10.30 -40.71
CA LYS A 201 -39.89 10.02 -39.25
C LYS A 201 -38.54 10.06 -38.53
N SER A 202 -37.48 9.50 -39.12
CA SER A 202 -36.14 9.47 -38.50
C SER A 202 -35.23 10.55 -39.08
N LYS A 203 -34.70 11.44 -38.22
CA LYS A 203 -33.68 12.46 -38.55
C LYS A 203 -32.46 11.83 -39.24
N ILE A 204 -32.03 10.67 -38.74
CA ILE A 204 -30.89 9.90 -39.24
C ILE A 204 -31.12 8.39 -39.13
N ILE A 205 -30.55 7.63 -40.07
CA ILE A 205 -30.34 6.18 -39.99
C ILE A 205 -28.89 5.82 -40.39
N SER A 206 -28.35 4.73 -39.85
CA SER A 206 -27.11 4.11 -40.35
C SER A 206 -27.40 3.14 -41.49
N TRP A 207 -26.37 2.72 -42.24
CA TRP A 207 -26.50 1.85 -43.42
C TRP A 207 -27.25 0.53 -43.15
N GLY A 208 -27.08 -0.01 -41.94
CA GLY A 208 -27.82 -1.19 -41.50
C GLY A 208 -27.53 -1.51 -40.04
N ARG A 209 -28.24 -2.53 -39.52
CA ARG A 209 -27.95 -3.09 -38.20
C ARG A 209 -26.50 -3.62 -38.19
N GLY A 210 -25.72 -3.25 -37.18
CA GLY A 210 -24.30 -3.62 -37.05
C GLY A 210 -23.27 -2.60 -37.57
N TYR A 211 -23.71 -1.57 -38.31
CA TYR A 211 -22.83 -0.53 -38.86
C TYR A 211 -22.73 0.74 -37.99
N GLY A 212 -23.56 0.84 -36.94
CA GLY A 212 -23.63 2.00 -36.05
C GLY A 212 -22.56 2.06 -34.96
N ASN A 213 -21.41 1.40 -35.13
CA ASN A 213 -20.30 1.53 -34.18
C ASN A 213 -19.72 2.95 -34.29
N ALA A 214 -19.36 3.54 -33.14
CA ALA A 214 -18.72 4.85 -33.09
C ALA A 214 -17.42 4.85 -33.89
N ARG A 215 -17.23 5.91 -34.69
CA ARG A 215 -16.02 6.20 -35.44
C ARG A 215 -15.73 7.68 -35.35
N LEU A 216 -14.49 8.06 -35.64
CA LEU A 216 -14.14 9.46 -35.81
C LEU A 216 -14.52 9.93 -37.21
N PHE A 217 -15.17 11.09 -37.29
CA PHE A 217 -15.49 11.76 -38.53
C PHE A 217 -15.02 13.22 -38.45
N PRO A 218 -14.25 13.74 -39.42
CA PRO A 218 -13.68 13.01 -40.56
C PRO A 218 -12.63 11.97 -40.14
N ALA A 219 -12.35 10.99 -41.01
CA ALA A 219 -11.27 10.03 -40.77
C ALA A 219 -9.89 10.68 -41.00
N LEU A 220 -8.83 10.16 -40.36
CA LEU A 220 -7.46 10.54 -40.75
C LEU A 220 -7.21 10.18 -42.22
N PRO A 221 -6.60 11.06 -43.05
CA PRO A 221 -5.87 12.29 -42.71
C PRO A 221 -6.67 13.60 -42.89
N MET A 222 -8.00 13.57 -42.98
CA MET A 222 -8.81 14.75 -43.31
C MET A 222 -8.86 15.81 -42.19
N ILE A 223 -8.56 15.42 -40.95
CA ILE A 223 -8.37 16.36 -39.85
C ILE A 223 -7.05 17.12 -40.06
N ALA A 224 -7.09 18.45 -40.03
CA ALA A 224 -5.89 19.24 -40.29
C ALA A 224 -4.80 18.95 -39.23
N LYS A 225 -3.54 18.86 -39.69
CA LYS A 225 -2.38 18.50 -38.85
C LYS A 225 -1.96 19.59 -37.86
N SER A 226 -2.29 20.85 -38.14
CA SER A 226 -1.96 22.02 -37.32
C SER A 226 -3.23 22.73 -36.82
N GLY A 227 -3.07 23.68 -35.88
CA GLY A 227 -4.18 24.44 -35.30
C GLY A 227 -5.03 23.67 -34.27
N PRO A 228 -5.92 24.33 -33.53
CA PRO A 228 -6.82 23.65 -32.59
C PRO A 228 -7.86 22.77 -33.32
N ILE A 229 -8.38 21.74 -32.65
CA ILE A 229 -9.47 20.89 -33.14
C ILE A 229 -10.75 21.23 -32.37
N VAL A 230 -11.84 21.53 -33.07
CA VAL A 230 -13.17 21.71 -32.49
C VAL A 230 -13.92 20.38 -32.54
N LEU A 231 -14.19 19.78 -31.39
CA LEU A 231 -14.95 18.54 -31.29
C LEU A 231 -16.44 18.85 -31.13
N CYS A 232 -17.22 18.50 -32.16
CA CYS A 232 -18.66 18.68 -32.22
C CYS A 232 -19.39 17.38 -31.83
N GLU A 233 -20.66 17.51 -31.46
CA GLU A 233 -21.48 16.36 -31.05
C GLU A 233 -21.87 15.42 -32.19
N GLY A 234 -22.03 15.93 -33.41
CA GLY A 234 -22.43 15.12 -34.57
C GLY A 234 -21.89 15.59 -35.91
N GLU A 235 -22.08 14.73 -36.92
CA GLU A 235 -21.55 14.92 -38.27
C GLU A 235 -22.04 16.22 -38.96
N PRO A 236 -23.31 16.65 -38.81
CA PRO A 236 -23.78 17.91 -39.38
C PRO A 236 -23.05 19.15 -38.85
N ASP A 237 -22.75 19.18 -37.57
CA ASP A 237 -22.06 20.28 -36.90
C ASP A 237 -20.59 20.32 -37.28
N THR A 238 -19.97 19.14 -37.42
CA THR A 238 -18.62 19.00 -37.98
C THR A 238 -18.55 19.60 -39.39
N LEU A 239 -19.47 19.23 -40.29
CA LEU A 239 -19.52 19.77 -41.66
C LEU A 239 -19.83 21.27 -41.69
N CYS A 240 -20.71 21.74 -40.80
CA CYS A 240 -21.02 23.17 -40.67
C CYS A 240 -19.77 23.95 -40.25
N GLY A 241 -19.13 23.58 -39.13
CA GLY A 241 -17.93 24.28 -38.67
C GLY A 241 -16.78 24.25 -39.68
N GLU A 242 -16.60 23.16 -40.44
CA GLU A 242 -15.60 23.11 -41.52
C GLU A 242 -15.94 24.08 -42.66
N SER A 243 -17.23 24.27 -42.96
CA SER A 243 -17.71 25.23 -43.97
C SER A 243 -17.47 26.68 -43.56
N PHE A 244 -17.37 26.94 -42.25
CA PHE A 244 -16.97 28.23 -41.68
C PHE A 244 -15.45 28.31 -41.41
N GLY A 245 -14.66 27.33 -41.85
CA GLY A 245 -13.20 27.37 -41.84
C GLY A 245 -12.53 26.80 -40.57
N PHE A 246 -13.26 26.08 -39.73
CA PHE A 246 -12.71 25.47 -38.52
C PHE A 246 -12.26 24.02 -38.75
N ASN A 247 -11.22 23.61 -38.02
CA ASN A 247 -10.77 22.22 -38.02
C ASN A 247 -11.63 21.41 -37.06
N THR A 248 -12.67 20.75 -37.58
CA THR A 248 -13.70 20.07 -36.77
C THR A 248 -13.58 18.55 -36.82
N ALA A 249 -14.05 17.90 -35.75
CA ALA A 249 -14.22 16.45 -35.70
C ALA A 249 -15.44 16.08 -34.85
N THR A 250 -15.88 14.82 -34.92
CA THR A 250 -16.92 14.25 -34.05
C THR A 250 -16.75 12.73 -33.91
N GLN A 251 -17.32 12.17 -32.85
CA GLN A 251 -17.58 10.74 -32.75
C GLN A 251 -19.00 10.46 -33.26
N THR A 252 -19.14 9.69 -34.36
CA THR A 252 -20.40 9.47 -35.10
C THR A 252 -21.54 8.79 -34.32
N SER A 253 -21.31 8.45 -33.05
CA SER A 253 -22.29 7.85 -32.15
C SER A 253 -21.98 8.24 -30.72
N LYS A 254 -23.02 8.55 -29.94
CA LYS A 254 -22.95 8.95 -28.52
C LYS A 254 -22.51 7.79 -27.63
N THR A 255 -21.27 7.33 -27.77
CA THR A 255 -20.70 6.22 -27.00
C THR A 255 -19.80 6.75 -25.89
N VAL A 256 -19.65 5.96 -24.81
CA VAL A 256 -18.74 6.32 -23.71
C VAL A 256 -17.30 5.89 -24.02
N LYS A 257 -17.10 5.05 -25.05
CA LYS A 257 -15.80 4.41 -25.31
C LYS A 257 -14.98 5.19 -26.32
N TRP A 258 -13.77 5.55 -25.92
CA TRP A 258 -12.73 6.14 -26.75
C TRP A 258 -11.64 5.08 -26.98
N SER A 259 -11.56 4.54 -28.20
CA SER A 259 -10.47 3.65 -28.59
C SER A 259 -9.18 4.44 -28.82
N GLN A 260 -8.04 3.74 -28.84
CA GLN A 260 -6.75 4.35 -29.13
C GLN A 260 -6.77 5.08 -30.50
N ASP A 261 -7.33 4.45 -31.53
CA ASP A 261 -7.50 5.05 -32.87
C ASP A 261 -8.34 6.34 -32.85
N HIS A 262 -9.29 6.47 -31.91
CA HIS A 262 -10.08 7.70 -31.78
C HIS A 262 -9.30 8.81 -31.05
N LEU A 263 -8.38 8.45 -30.15
CA LEU A 263 -7.59 9.40 -29.37
C LEU A 263 -6.37 9.92 -30.13
N GLU A 264 -5.81 9.11 -31.03
CA GLU A 264 -4.59 9.41 -31.80
C GLU A 264 -4.59 10.83 -32.43
N PRO A 265 -5.68 11.31 -33.08
CA PRO A 265 -5.67 12.64 -33.71
C PRO A 265 -5.60 13.81 -32.72
N PHE A 266 -5.84 13.57 -31.44
CA PHE A 266 -5.89 14.59 -30.39
C PHE A 266 -4.62 14.66 -29.54
N VAL A 267 -3.71 13.68 -29.67
CA VAL A 267 -2.48 13.60 -28.87
C VAL A 267 -1.61 14.86 -29.05
N GLY A 268 -1.35 15.58 -27.97
CA GLY A 268 -0.55 16.81 -27.97
C GLY A 268 -1.19 18.01 -28.68
N ARG A 269 -2.48 17.94 -29.02
CA ARG A 269 -3.21 19.01 -29.72
C ARG A 269 -3.99 19.90 -28.74
N ASP A 270 -4.39 21.08 -29.19
CA ASP A 270 -5.37 21.90 -28.46
C ASP A 270 -6.77 21.51 -28.93
N VAL A 271 -7.67 21.19 -28.00
CA VAL A 271 -9.02 20.73 -28.31
C VAL A 271 -10.06 21.65 -27.67
N ILE A 272 -11.10 21.99 -28.43
CA ILE A 272 -12.24 22.77 -27.97
C ILE A 272 -13.51 21.95 -28.14
N LEU A 273 -14.26 21.75 -27.05
CA LEU A 273 -15.54 21.05 -27.09
C LEU A 273 -16.68 22.03 -27.41
N ALA A 274 -17.44 21.73 -28.46
CA ALA A 274 -18.60 22.48 -28.93
C ALA A 274 -19.81 21.53 -29.05
N TYR A 275 -20.27 21.02 -27.91
CA TYR A 275 -21.37 20.05 -27.81
C TYR A 275 -22.71 20.77 -27.66
N ASP A 276 -23.84 20.08 -27.84
CA ASP A 276 -25.16 20.71 -27.90
C ASP A 276 -25.48 21.48 -26.60
N ALA A 277 -26.22 22.57 -26.74
CA ALA A 277 -26.69 23.42 -25.65
C ALA A 277 -27.95 22.81 -24.97
N ASP A 278 -27.86 21.54 -24.58
CA ASP A 278 -28.87 20.81 -23.81
C ASP A 278 -28.23 19.90 -22.74
N GLN A 279 -29.03 19.42 -21.79
CA GLN A 279 -28.50 18.57 -20.71
C GLN A 279 -27.81 17.29 -21.23
N PRO A 280 -28.35 16.55 -22.21
CA PRO A 280 -27.65 15.40 -22.80
C PRO A 280 -26.30 15.73 -23.43
N GLY A 281 -26.19 16.84 -24.16
CA GLY A 281 -24.98 17.32 -24.82
C GLY A 281 -23.92 17.71 -23.79
N GLN A 282 -24.29 18.46 -22.75
CA GLN A 282 -23.39 18.79 -21.65
C GLN A 282 -22.89 17.54 -20.91
N ALA A 283 -23.78 16.58 -20.61
CA ALA A 283 -23.39 15.30 -20.00
C ALA A 283 -22.49 14.44 -20.93
N HIS A 284 -22.61 14.59 -22.25
CA HIS A 284 -21.74 13.93 -23.21
C HIS A 284 -20.37 14.62 -23.29
N ALA A 285 -20.33 15.95 -23.18
CA ALA A 285 -19.10 16.74 -23.14
C ALA A 285 -18.23 16.33 -21.94
N GLU A 286 -18.81 16.14 -20.75
CA GLU A 286 -18.06 15.65 -19.58
C GLU A 286 -17.37 14.31 -19.81
N LYS A 287 -18.02 13.40 -20.56
CA LYS A 287 -17.43 12.09 -20.90
C LYS A 287 -16.27 12.24 -21.87
N ALA A 288 -16.40 13.13 -22.85
CA ALA A 288 -15.30 13.47 -23.76
C ALA A 288 -14.14 14.13 -23.02
N ILE A 289 -14.40 15.02 -22.06
CA ILE A 289 -13.39 15.64 -21.19
C ILE A 289 -12.54 14.56 -20.52
N ARG A 290 -13.17 13.59 -19.85
CA ARG A 290 -12.45 12.52 -19.13
C ARG A 290 -11.54 11.69 -20.05
N ALA A 291 -11.95 11.46 -21.29
CA ALA A 291 -11.17 10.67 -22.25
C ALA A 291 -10.03 11.46 -22.89
N LEU A 292 -10.21 12.76 -23.13
CA LEU A 292 -9.28 13.59 -23.87
C LEU A 292 -8.23 14.26 -22.98
N LEU A 293 -8.58 14.63 -21.75
CA LEU A 293 -7.70 15.38 -20.84
C LEU A 293 -6.29 14.76 -20.67
N PRO A 294 -6.11 13.43 -20.62
CA PRO A 294 -4.77 12.82 -20.47
C PRO A 294 -3.88 12.90 -21.72
N VAL A 295 -4.45 13.12 -22.91
CA VAL A 295 -3.71 13.00 -24.19
C VAL A 295 -3.50 14.33 -24.90
N VAL A 296 -4.35 15.33 -24.65
CA VAL A 296 -4.30 16.64 -25.30
C VAL A 296 -3.30 17.58 -24.62
N ARG A 297 -2.80 18.58 -25.35
CA ARG A 297 -1.98 19.67 -24.79
C ARG A 297 -2.82 20.67 -23.99
N SER A 298 -4.02 20.99 -24.49
CA SER A 298 -4.99 21.80 -23.77
C SER A 298 -6.41 21.42 -24.16
N LEU A 299 -7.32 21.52 -23.21
CA LEU A 299 -8.75 21.28 -23.42
C LEU A 299 -9.54 22.50 -22.97
N ARG A 300 -10.42 22.99 -23.84
CA ARG A 300 -11.39 24.04 -23.55
C ARG A 300 -12.80 23.56 -23.86
N ILE A 301 -13.79 24.08 -23.17
CA ILE A 301 -15.21 23.87 -23.47
C ILE A 301 -15.87 25.20 -23.77
N ILE A 302 -16.68 25.24 -24.83
CA ILE A 302 -17.47 26.43 -25.18
C ILE A 302 -18.56 26.61 -24.12
N GLU A 303 -18.65 27.84 -23.61
CA GLU A 303 -19.79 28.28 -22.83
C GLU A 303 -20.76 28.98 -23.76
N TRP A 304 -21.82 28.28 -24.16
CA TRP A 304 -22.80 28.85 -25.08
C TRP A 304 -23.48 30.08 -24.46
N PRO A 305 -23.64 31.18 -25.24
CA PRO A 305 -24.36 32.36 -24.79
C PRO A 305 -25.84 32.08 -24.50
N ASP A 306 -26.48 32.89 -23.65
CA ASP A 306 -27.85 32.66 -23.19
C ASP A 306 -28.89 32.56 -24.32
N PHE A 307 -28.67 33.27 -25.44
CA PHE A 307 -29.56 33.20 -26.61
C PHE A 307 -29.60 31.80 -27.26
N MET A 308 -28.68 30.90 -26.91
CA MET A 308 -28.69 29.50 -27.31
C MET A 308 -29.73 28.66 -26.55
N GLY A 309 -30.59 29.29 -25.76
CA GLY A 309 -31.78 28.66 -25.17
C GLY A 309 -31.63 28.27 -23.72
N ARG A 310 -30.87 29.03 -22.92
CA ARG A 310 -30.87 28.82 -21.45
C ARG A 310 -32.26 29.09 -20.87
N GLU A 311 -32.64 28.28 -19.90
CA GLU A 311 -33.84 28.47 -19.10
C GLU A 311 -33.67 29.66 -18.14
N PRO A 312 -34.77 30.25 -17.62
CA PRO A 312 -34.70 31.39 -16.70
C PRO A 312 -33.91 31.12 -15.40
N ASP A 313 -33.78 29.86 -15.00
CA ASP A 313 -32.98 29.41 -13.85
C ASP A 313 -31.48 29.21 -14.19
N GLY A 314 -31.08 29.49 -15.44
CA GLY A 314 -29.72 29.36 -15.95
C GLY A 314 -29.35 27.95 -16.43
N SER A 315 -30.26 26.98 -16.31
CA SER A 315 -30.06 25.60 -16.77
C SER A 315 -30.22 25.46 -18.29
N TRP A 316 -29.69 24.38 -18.84
CA TRP A 316 -29.92 24.01 -20.24
C TRP A 316 -31.21 23.18 -20.38
N PRO A 317 -31.89 23.25 -21.55
CA PRO A 317 -33.07 22.45 -21.83
C PRO A 317 -32.85 20.95 -21.62
N GLU A 318 -33.88 20.23 -21.19
CA GLU A 318 -33.81 18.77 -20.97
C GLU A 318 -33.56 17.97 -22.26
N LYS A 319 -33.94 18.53 -23.42
CA LYS A 319 -33.76 17.95 -24.76
C LYS A 319 -33.96 19.00 -25.84
N ASP A 320 -33.52 18.68 -27.06
CA ASP A 320 -33.76 19.47 -28.27
C ASP A 320 -33.22 20.91 -28.18
N GLY A 321 -32.07 21.09 -27.52
CA GLY A 321 -31.37 22.38 -27.44
C GLY A 321 -30.68 22.76 -28.75
N HIS A 322 -30.06 23.94 -28.76
CA HIS A 322 -29.38 24.48 -29.94
C HIS A 322 -27.97 23.92 -30.12
N ASP A 323 -27.57 23.71 -31.37
CA ASP A 323 -26.28 23.16 -31.76
C ASP A 323 -25.39 24.20 -32.47
N LEU A 324 -24.18 23.80 -32.86
CA LEU A 324 -23.26 24.68 -33.61
C LEU A 324 -23.88 25.12 -34.95
N THR A 325 -24.71 24.27 -35.57
CA THR A 325 -25.41 24.63 -36.79
C THR A 325 -26.41 25.76 -36.54
N ASP A 326 -27.19 25.70 -35.46
CA ASP A 326 -28.13 26.76 -35.07
C ASP A 326 -27.42 28.08 -34.76
N PHE A 327 -26.24 28.04 -34.11
CA PHE A 327 -25.43 29.23 -33.84
C PHE A 327 -25.18 30.05 -35.12
N PHE A 328 -24.76 29.40 -36.21
CA PHE A 328 -24.52 30.07 -37.49
C PHE A 328 -25.82 30.37 -38.25
N MET A 329 -26.71 29.38 -38.37
CA MET A 329 -27.80 29.44 -39.34
C MET A 329 -29.09 30.04 -38.78
N LYS A 330 -29.44 29.73 -37.53
CA LYS A 330 -30.64 30.24 -36.86
C LYS A 330 -30.38 31.62 -36.26
N PHE A 331 -29.23 31.80 -35.61
CA PHE A 331 -28.88 33.04 -34.92
C PHE A 331 -28.00 33.99 -35.76
N GLY A 332 -27.66 33.61 -36.99
CA GLY A 332 -26.97 34.47 -37.95
C GLY A 332 -25.56 34.90 -37.53
N LYS A 333 -24.91 34.13 -36.66
CA LYS A 333 -23.56 34.44 -36.19
C LYS A 333 -22.52 34.15 -37.27
N THR A 334 -21.39 34.85 -37.20
CA THR A 334 -20.29 34.76 -38.16
C THR A 334 -19.17 33.86 -37.65
N ALA A 335 -18.24 33.48 -38.54
CA ALA A 335 -17.02 32.77 -38.14
C ALA A 335 -16.21 33.57 -37.10
N LYS A 336 -16.22 34.91 -37.18
CA LYS A 336 -15.55 35.76 -36.20
C LYS A 336 -16.20 35.63 -34.82
N ASP A 337 -17.53 35.65 -34.74
CA ASP A 337 -18.24 35.47 -33.46
C ASP A 337 -17.91 34.13 -32.80
N PHE A 338 -17.76 33.06 -33.60
CA PHE A 338 -17.34 31.76 -33.08
C PHE A 338 -15.88 31.73 -32.64
N GLN A 339 -14.98 32.44 -33.36
CA GLN A 339 -13.58 32.60 -32.93
C GLN A 339 -13.47 33.33 -31.59
N ASP A 340 -14.25 34.39 -31.41
CA ASP A 340 -14.32 35.15 -30.15
C ASP A 340 -14.82 34.24 -29.02
N LEU A 341 -15.83 33.40 -29.29
CA LEU A 341 -16.33 32.42 -28.33
C LEU A 341 -15.29 31.34 -27.97
N ILE A 342 -14.49 30.88 -28.93
CA ILE A 342 -13.37 29.96 -28.69
C ILE A 342 -12.28 30.64 -27.84
N ALA A 343 -12.03 31.93 -28.04
CA ALA A 343 -11.03 32.68 -27.28
C ALA A 343 -11.42 32.80 -25.81
N THR A 344 -12.71 32.93 -25.50
CA THR A 344 -13.25 32.97 -24.13
C THR A 344 -13.66 31.61 -23.58
N ALA A 345 -13.48 30.52 -24.34
CA ALA A 345 -13.89 29.19 -23.92
C ALA A 345 -13.18 28.76 -22.63
N ARG A 346 -13.95 28.23 -21.69
CA ARG A 346 -13.45 27.85 -20.36
C ARG A 346 -12.40 26.76 -20.49
N ARG A 347 -11.20 27.04 -19.98
CA ARG A 347 -10.11 26.05 -19.90
C ARG A 347 -10.44 25.00 -18.86
N ILE A 348 -10.35 23.74 -19.27
CA ILE A 348 -10.44 22.60 -18.36
C ILE A 348 -9.04 22.36 -17.81
N GLU A 349 -8.86 22.70 -16.55
CA GLU A 349 -7.64 22.35 -15.82
C GLU A 349 -7.73 20.89 -15.35
N PRO A 350 -6.60 20.15 -15.35
CA PRO A 350 -6.53 18.94 -14.55
C PRO A 350 -6.87 19.30 -13.09
N PRO A 351 -7.60 18.45 -12.36
CA PRO A 351 -7.99 18.75 -10.98
C PRO A 351 -6.74 19.13 -10.17
N LYS A 352 -6.71 20.38 -9.69
CA LYS A 352 -5.68 20.90 -8.79
C LYS A 352 -6.13 20.52 -7.38
N GLU A 353 -5.34 19.69 -6.70
CA GLU A 353 -5.53 19.16 -5.34
C GLU A 353 -6.50 17.95 -5.23
N PHE A 354 -6.00 16.91 -4.54
CA PHE A 354 -6.67 15.63 -4.34
C PHE A 354 -7.68 15.71 -3.20
N GLU A 355 -8.97 15.58 -3.49
CA GLU A 355 -9.99 15.35 -2.45
C GLU A 355 -9.92 13.89 -1.98
N VAL A 356 -9.57 13.73 -0.70
CA VAL A 356 -9.65 12.47 0.05
C VAL A 356 -11.03 11.85 -0.11
N GLY A 357 -11.11 10.56 -0.45
CA GLY A 357 -12.39 9.85 -0.59
C GLY A 357 -13.13 10.08 -1.90
N SER A 358 -12.49 10.68 -2.89
CA SER A 358 -13.11 10.88 -4.18
C SER A 358 -12.99 9.65 -5.09
N GLU A 359 -14.11 9.25 -5.70
CA GLU A 359 -14.15 8.12 -6.67
C GLU A 359 -13.18 8.31 -7.84
N TRP A 360 -12.68 9.53 -8.09
CA TRP A 360 -11.90 9.87 -9.27
C TRP A 360 -10.40 9.53 -9.17
N ALA A 361 -9.83 9.38 -7.97
CA ALA A 361 -8.37 9.25 -7.83
C ALA A 361 -7.82 7.84 -8.15
N PHE A 362 -8.54 6.79 -7.75
CA PHE A 362 -8.04 5.41 -7.79
C PHE A 362 -8.89 4.45 -8.62
N PHE A 363 -9.86 4.97 -9.37
CA PHE A 363 -10.79 4.17 -10.16
C PHE A 363 -10.68 4.53 -11.64
N TYR A 364 -10.75 3.51 -12.50
CA TYR A 364 -10.80 3.67 -13.95
C TYR A 364 -11.93 2.81 -14.50
N ASP A 365 -12.87 3.42 -15.23
CA ASP A 365 -14.10 2.78 -15.72
C ASP A 365 -14.92 2.13 -14.58
N GLY A 366 -15.03 2.83 -13.44
CA GLY A 366 -15.73 2.35 -12.23
C GLY A 366 -15.05 1.18 -11.51
N LYS A 367 -13.85 0.78 -11.94
CA LYS A 367 -13.08 -0.31 -11.30
C LYS A 367 -11.91 0.25 -10.52
N PHE A 368 -11.78 -0.18 -9.27
CA PHE A 368 -10.62 0.14 -8.44
C PHE A 368 -9.32 -0.34 -9.10
N LYS A 369 -8.30 0.52 -9.10
CA LYS A 369 -6.96 0.26 -9.61
C LYS A 369 -5.96 0.35 -8.45
N PRO A 370 -5.69 -0.79 -7.78
CA PRO A 370 -4.79 -0.84 -6.62
C PRO A 370 -3.43 -0.16 -6.83
N ARG A 371 -2.88 -0.27 -8.05
CA ARG A 371 -1.59 0.34 -8.43
C ARG A 371 -1.56 1.86 -8.26
N LEU A 372 -2.67 2.56 -8.58
CA LEU A 372 -2.75 4.02 -8.49
C LEU A 372 -2.70 4.47 -7.02
N LEU A 373 -3.41 3.76 -6.15
CA LEU A 373 -3.34 4.04 -4.71
C LEU A 373 -1.96 3.67 -4.15
N ALA A 374 -1.37 2.56 -4.59
CA ALA A 374 -0.01 2.19 -4.20
C ALA A 374 1.01 3.28 -4.59
N ASP A 375 0.96 3.81 -5.81
CA ASP A 375 1.82 4.93 -6.23
C ASP A 375 1.59 6.18 -5.38
N GLN A 376 0.34 6.48 -5.01
CA GLN A 376 0.05 7.61 -4.15
C GLN A 376 0.64 7.42 -2.74
N LEU A 377 0.48 6.24 -2.16
CA LEU A 377 1.07 5.90 -0.86
C LEU A 377 2.59 6.09 -0.89
N LEU A 378 3.27 5.61 -1.94
CA LEU A 378 4.72 5.71 -2.08
C LEU A 378 5.22 7.13 -2.33
N ARG A 379 4.42 7.97 -3.00
CA ARG A 379 4.74 9.39 -3.21
C ARG A 379 4.68 10.18 -1.92
N ASP A 380 3.62 9.98 -1.13
CA ASP A 380 3.39 10.77 0.08
C ASP A 380 4.19 10.20 1.27
N GLN A 381 4.45 8.89 1.26
CA GLN A 381 5.20 8.17 2.27
C GLN A 381 6.14 7.19 1.58
N PRO A 382 7.36 7.59 1.22
CA PRO A 382 8.35 6.65 0.70
C PRO A 382 8.52 5.50 1.69
N LEU A 383 8.42 4.27 1.19
CA LEU A 383 8.49 3.05 1.99
C LEU A 383 9.75 2.27 1.66
N LEU A 384 10.18 1.47 2.63
CA LEU A 384 11.24 0.50 2.50
C LEU A 384 10.79 -0.81 3.16
N ALA A 385 10.83 -1.90 2.41
CA ALA A 385 10.53 -3.23 2.90
C ALA A 385 11.83 -4.05 2.99
N ASP A 386 12.09 -4.61 4.18
CA ASP A 386 13.15 -5.58 4.41
C ASP A 386 12.62 -6.97 4.08
N ASP A 387 13.11 -7.55 2.99
CA ASP A 387 12.68 -8.85 2.49
C ASP A 387 13.13 -10.01 3.39
N MET A 388 14.22 -9.86 4.14
CA MET A 388 14.71 -10.88 5.06
C MET A 388 13.83 -11.02 6.31
N THR A 389 13.34 -9.89 6.85
CA THR A 389 12.57 -9.89 8.12
C THR A 389 11.08 -9.63 7.97
N GLY A 390 10.66 -9.15 6.79
CA GLY A 390 9.29 -8.69 6.54
C GLY A 390 8.94 -7.41 7.30
N LEU A 391 9.93 -6.69 7.83
CA LEU A 391 9.72 -5.39 8.47
C LEU A 391 9.51 -4.29 7.43
N LEU A 392 8.68 -3.31 7.80
CA LEU A 392 8.31 -2.19 6.96
C LEU A 392 8.77 -0.88 7.61
N TYR A 393 9.34 0.00 6.79
CA TYR A 393 9.81 1.30 7.22
C TYR A 393 9.25 2.39 6.32
N ARG A 394 9.14 3.60 6.89
CA ARG A 394 8.73 4.82 6.20
C ARG A 394 9.81 5.88 6.36
N TRP A 395 10.13 6.58 5.28
CA TRP A 395 11.02 7.73 5.32
C TRP A 395 10.35 8.90 6.06
N ASN A 396 10.97 9.40 7.13
CA ASN A 396 10.44 10.51 7.93
C ASN A 396 11.21 11.83 7.73
N ALA A 397 11.91 11.97 6.59
CA ALA A 397 12.84 13.05 6.26
C ALA A 397 14.21 13.00 6.97
N LYS A 398 14.43 12.10 7.93
CA LYS A 398 15.72 11.90 8.60
C LYS A 398 16.24 10.46 8.43
N TYR A 399 15.40 9.49 8.73
CA TYR A 399 15.73 8.07 8.71
C TYR A 399 14.51 7.22 8.34
N TRP A 400 14.73 5.93 8.15
CA TRP A 400 13.70 4.94 7.90
C TRP A 400 13.07 4.48 9.22
N GLU A 401 11.95 5.10 9.58
CA GLU A 401 11.20 4.78 10.80
C GLU A 401 10.39 3.50 10.61
N GLN A 402 10.51 2.54 11.53
CA GLN A 402 9.74 1.30 11.47
C GLN A 402 8.24 1.58 11.69
N ILE A 403 7.41 1.07 10.78
CA ILE A 403 5.95 1.17 10.87
C ILE A 403 5.30 -0.21 10.80
N SER A 404 4.04 -0.29 11.26
CA SER A 404 3.23 -1.50 11.08
C SER A 404 2.50 -1.47 9.74
N ARG A 405 2.13 -2.64 9.22
CA ARG A 405 1.20 -2.74 8.08
C ARG A 405 -0.14 -2.04 8.36
N GLY A 406 -0.59 -2.04 9.61
CA GLY A 406 -1.81 -1.35 10.04
C GLY A 406 -1.73 0.16 9.83
N THR A 407 -0.58 0.77 10.08
CA THR A 407 -0.33 2.21 9.83
C THR A 407 -0.49 2.52 8.34
N LEU A 408 0.08 1.69 7.46
CA LEU A 408 -0.06 1.86 6.01
C LEU A 408 -1.51 1.62 5.55
N GLN A 409 -2.20 0.64 6.12
CA GLN A 409 -3.62 0.37 5.86
C GLN A 409 -4.52 1.55 6.28
N GLN A 410 -4.18 2.24 7.37
CA GLN A 410 -4.89 3.43 7.83
C GLN A 410 -4.75 4.56 6.80
N SER A 411 -3.55 4.80 6.27
CA SER A 411 -3.34 5.76 5.19
C SER A 411 -4.13 5.39 3.94
N ALA A 412 -4.08 4.13 3.50
CA ALA A 412 -4.88 3.67 2.36
C ALA A 412 -6.39 3.82 2.58
N THR A 413 -6.88 3.55 3.79
CA THR A 413 -8.27 3.76 4.20
C THR A 413 -8.65 5.23 4.14
N HIS A 414 -7.77 6.11 4.62
CA HIS A 414 -7.97 7.55 4.53
C HIS A 414 -8.13 8.00 3.07
N TYR A 415 -7.19 7.65 2.19
CA TYR A 415 -7.28 8.00 0.77
C TYR A 415 -8.56 7.48 0.08
N LEU A 416 -8.97 6.26 0.39
CA LEU A 416 -10.18 5.66 -0.19
C LEU A 416 -11.48 6.24 0.36
N GLY A 417 -11.48 6.83 1.56
CA GLY A 417 -12.68 7.38 2.21
C GLY A 417 -13.84 6.39 2.23
N ILE A 418 -15.00 6.79 1.72
CA ILE A 418 -16.22 5.95 1.68
C ILE A 418 -16.08 4.70 0.81
N GLU A 419 -15.11 4.69 -0.13
CA GLU A 419 -14.82 3.55 -0.99
C GLU A 419 -13.86 2.55 -0.34
N ALA A 420 -13.46 2.76 0.92
CA ALA A 420 -12.59 1.85 1.64
C ALA A 420 -13.29 0.50 1.90
N THR A 421 -12.65 -0.58 1.46
CA THR A 421 -13.02 -1.95 1.84
C THR A 421 -11.76 -2.71 2.19
N THR A 422 -11.86 -3.74 3.02
CA THR A 422 -10.71 -4.57 3.43
C THR A 422 -9.93 -5.10 2.23
N ALA A 423 -10.62 -5.54 1.17
CA ALA A 423 -9.98 -6.03 -0.05
C ALA A 423 -9.17 -4.93 -0.76
N ARG A 424 -9.78 -3.77 -1.02
CA ARG A 424 -9.11 -2.67 -1.74
C ARG A 424 -7.89 -2.12 -0.98
N VAL A 425 -8.03 -1.98 0.34
CA VAL A 425 -6.94 -1.55 1.22
C VAL A 425 -5.80 -2.58 1.19
N ASN A 426 -6.11 -3.87 1.31
CA ASN A 426 -5.09 -4.91 1.27
C ASN A 426 -4.40 -5.01 -0.09
N ASP A 427 -5.13 -4.91 -1.20
CA ASP A 427 -4.55 -4.97 -2.54
C ASP A 427 -3.55 -3.83 -2.77
N ALA A 428 -3.92 -2.59 -2.43
CA ALA A 428 -3.05 -1.44 -2.63
C ALA A 428 -1.83 -1.46 -1.71
N THR A 429 -2.02 -1.75 -0.41
CA THR A 429 -0.91 -1.79 0.55
C THR A 429 0.08 -2.91 0.25
N SER A 430 -0.40 -4.08 -0.19
CA SER A 430 0.49 -5.19 -0.57
C SER A 430 1.31 -4.85 -1.81
N LEU A 431 0.71 -4.18 -2.80
CA LEU A 431 1.46 -3.68 -3.96
C LEU A 431 2.49 -2.62 -3.56
N ALA A 432 2.13 -1.68 -2.69
CA ALA A 432 3.07 -0.66 -2.21
C ALA A 432 4.30 -1.31 -1.54
N ILE A 433 4.08 -2.28 -0.66
CA ILE A 433 5.17 -3.04 -0.01
C ILE A 433 6.05 -3.74 -1.05
N ASN A 434 5.45 -4.47 -2.00
CA ASN A 434 6.19 -5.21 -3.03
C ASN A 434 7.02 -4.30 -3.96
N LEU A 435 6.66 -3.03 -4.09
CA LEU A 435 7.37 -2.03 -4.89
C LEU A 435 8.47 -1.30 -4.11
N SER A 436 8.58 -1.55 -2.80
CA SER A 436 9.44 -0.83 -1.86
C SER A 436 10.64 -1.65 -1.39
N ASN A 437 10.98 -2.72 -2.11
CA ASN A 437 12.08 -3.59 -1.73
C ASN A 437 13.42 -2.86 -1.81
N LEU A 438 14.34 -3.23 -0.92
CA LEU A 438 15.73 -2.80 -0.99
C LEU A 438 16.35 -3.12 -2.37
N PRO A 439 17.21 -2.24 -2.92
CA PRO A 439 17.97 -2.56 -4.11
C PRO A 439 18.83 -3.82 -3.89
N HIS A 440 19.02 -4.61 -4.95
CA HIS A 440 19.80 -5.83 -4.86
C HIS A 440 21.21 -5.59 -4.30
N GLY A 441 21.61 -6.38 -3.29
CA GLY A 441 22.90 -6.29 -2.63
C GLY A 441 23.02 -5.18 -1.58
N ARG A 442 21.94 -4.45 -1.29
CA ARG A 442 21.85 -3.49 -0.18
C ARG A 442 21.14 -4.11 1.02
N ALA A 443 21.43 -3.59 2.21
CA ALA A 443 20.73 -3.96 3.44
C ALA A 443 20.38 -2.71 4.25
N VAL A 444 19.43 -2.81 5.19
CA VAL A 444 19.22 -1.74 6.16
C VAL A 444 20.49 -1.53 6.98
N ASN A 445 20.85 -0.27 7.20
CA ASN A 445 22.11 0.10 7.85
C ASN A 445 23.30 -0.65 7.21
N ASP A 446 23.56 -0.49 5.92
CA ASP A 446 24.69 -1.18 5.25
C ASP A 446 25.98 -0.34 5.16
N ARG A 447 25.95 0.88 5.70
CA ARG A 447 27.11 1.79 5.77
C ARG A 447 27.57 1.93 7.21
N ASP A 448 28.52 1.09 7.63
CA ASP A 448 29.00 0.98 9.03
C ASP A 448 29.63 2.24 9.60
N GLU A 449 30.20 3.07 8.73
CA GLU A 449 30.91 4.29 9.14
C GLU A 449 29.96 5.47 9.38
N TRP A 450 28.70 5.36 8.97
CA TRP A 450 27.73 6.45 8.99
C TRP A 450 26.66 6.22 10.04
N VAL A 451 26.36 7.27 10.81
CA VAL A 451 25.29 7.28 11.81
C VAL A 451 24.36 8.46 11.55
N CYS A 452 23.05 8.26 11.66
CA CYS A 452 22.08 9.34 11.58
C CYS A 452 21.95 10.04 12.94
N LEU A 453 22.07 11.36 12.94
CA LEU A 453 21.88 12.25 14.08
C LEU A 453 20.64 13.12 13.87
N GLN A 454 20.31 14.03 14.79
CA GLN A 454 19.19 14.95 14.59
C GLN A 454 19.44 15.94 13.45
N ASN A 455 20.70 16.34 13.24
CA ASN A 455 21.12 17.39 12.31
C ASN A 455 21.83 16.88 11.03
N GLY A 456 22.00 15.57 10.85
CA GLY A 456 22.55 15.01 9.60
C GLY A 456 23.06 13.57 9.74
N MET A 457 23.71 13.09 8.68
CA MET A 457 24.45 11.83 8.63
C MET A 457 25.92 12.12 8.97
N LEU A 458 26.41 11.63 10.11
CA LEU A 458 27.80 11.79 10.53
C LEU A 458 28.61 10.56 10.16
N ASN A 459 29.77 10.77 9.53
CA ASN A 459 30.79 9.73 9.39
C ASN A 459 31.63 9.66 10.67
N LEU A 460 31.59 8.54 11.38
CA LEU A 460 32.28 8.33 12.66
C LEU A 460 33.81 8.21 12.55
N LYS A 461 34.36 8.08 11.33
CA LYS A 461 35.82 8.02 11.10
C LYS A 461 36.38 9.38 10.67
N THR A 462 35.70 10.07 9.78
CA THR A 462 36.18 11.34 9.20
C THR A 462 35.60 12.56 9.91
N LEU A 463 34.55 12.38 10.73
CA LEU A 463 33.75 13.44 11.34
C LEU A 463 33.05 14.36 10.33
N GLU A 464 32.90 13.92 9.08
CA GLU A 464 32.15 14.62 8.04
C GLU A 464 30.64 14.50 8.31
N LEU A 465 29.95 15.64 8.40
CA LEU A 465 28.50 15.72 8.53
C LEU A 465 27.85 16.05 7.18
N LYS A 466 26.92 15.20 6.72
CA LYS A 466 26.13 15.38 5.50
C LYS A 466 24.64 15.55 5.80
N PRO A 467 23.86 16.15 4.88
CA PRO A 467 22.41 16.14 4.98
C PRO A 467 21.81 14.73 5.09
N HIS A 468 20.60 14.65 5.63
CA HIS A 468 19.82 13.42 5.65
C HIS A 468 19.47 12.96 4.24
N GLU A 469 19.72 11.69 3.93
CA GLU A 469 19.39 11.10 2.64
C GLU A 469 18.90 9.65 2.78
N HIS A 470 17.92 9.28 1.95
CA HIS A 470 17.28 7.97 2.01
C HIS A 470 18.23 6.81 1.63
N ASP A 471 19.24 7.09 0.81
CA ASP A 471 20.19 6.10 0.26
C ASP A 471 21.18 5.52 1.28
N TYR A 472 21.23 6.12 2.48
CA TYR A 472 21.95 5.53 3.62
C TYR A 472 21.23 4.33 4.23
N PHE A 473 19.93 4.15 3.94
CA PHE A 473 19.08 3.11 4.51
C PHE A 473 19.18 2.99 6.05
N SER A 474 19.43 4.12 6.72
CA SER A 474 19.54 4.17 8.17
C SER A 474 18.17 3.97 8.80
N THR A 475 18.00 2.93 9.62
CA THR A 475 16.82 2.72 10.47
C THR A 475 17.05 3.19 11.90
N ILE A 476 18.27 3.63 12.19
CA ILE A 476 18.73 4.08 13.49
C ILE A 476 19.01 5.57 13.40
N CYS A 477 18.50 6.35 14.35
CA CYS A 477 18.82 7.76 14.51
C CYS A 477 19.07 8.06 15.99
N LEU A 478 20.17 8.76 16.28
CA LEU A 478 20.57 9.17 17.62
C LEU A 478 19.94 10.52 17.96
N ASN A 479 19.49 10.69 19.21
CA ASN A 479 18.84 11.91 19.66
C ASN A 479 19.84 13.00 20.09
N VAL A 480 20.88 13.22 19.29
CA VAL A 480 21.94 14.19 19.53
C VAL A 480 22.23 14.98 18.25
N SER A 481 22.89 16.13 18.39
CA SER A 481 23.43 16.88 17.25
C SER A 481 24.94 16.95 17.34
N PHE A 482 25.60 16.97 16.19
CA PHE A 482 27.06 17.14 16.11
C PHE A 482 27.41 18.52 15.56
N ASP A 483 28.23 19.26 16.30
CA ASP A 483 28.81 20.53 15.86
C ASP A 483 30.34 20.46 16.04
N PRO A 484 31.12 20.40 14.94
CA PRO A 484 32.57 20.28 15.01
C PRO A 484 33.24 21.51 15.63
N ASP A 485 32.58 22.67 15.63
CA ASP A 485 33.11 23.93 16.15
C ASP A 485 32.71 24.18 17.62
N SER A 486 31.95 23.26 18.23
CA SER A 486 31.45 23.44 19.60
C SER A 486 32.56 23.34 20.65
N GLU A 487 32.65 24.36 21.49
CA GLU A 487 33.52 24.39 22.67
C GLU A 487 32.84 23.84 23.93
N ALA A 488 31.57 23.44 23.86
CA ALA A 488 30.82 22.90 25.00
C ALA A 488 31.45 21.60 25.53
N ARG A 489 31.32 21.38 26.84
CA ARG A 489 31.90 20.24 27.57
C ARG A 489 30.86 19.61 28.48
N CYS A 490 30.98 18.32 28.75
CA CYS A 490 30.08 17.57 29.64
C CYS A 490 30.62 17.55 31.08
N GLU A 491 30.71 18.72 31.72
CA GLU A 491 31.35 18.87 33.03
C GLU A 491 30.63 18.09 34.14
N ARG A 492 29.28 18.06 34.15
CA ARG A 492 28.53 17.28 35.14
C ARG A 492 28.75 15.79 34.92
N TRP A 493 28.78 15.36 33.66
CA TRP A 493 29.05 13.97 33.31
C TRP A 493 30.43 13.52 33.80
N GLU A 494 31.47 14.31 33.51
CA GLU A 494 32.84 13.99 33.94
C GLU A 494 32.97 14.00 35.46
N LYS A 495 32.38 14.99 36.14
CA LYS A 495 32.34 15.04 37.60
C LYS A 495 31.65 13.79 38.18
N PHE A 496 30.53 13.38 37.62
CA PHE A 496 29.80 12.18 38.04
C PHE A 496 30.68 10.92 37.93
N LEU A 497 31.38 10.74 36.81
CA LEU A 497 32.28 9.60 36.61
C LEU A 497 33.49 9.63 37.56
N GLN A 498 34.09 10.81 37.78
CA GLN A 498 35.19 11.00 38.73
C GLN A 498 34.75 10.70 40.17
N GLN A 499 33.51 11.01 40.55
CA GLN A 499 33.01 10.69 41.89
C GLN A 499 32.69 9.20 42.07
N THR A 500 32.12 8.56 41.04
CA THR A 500 31.60 7.19 41.13
C THR A 500 32.64 6.11 40.87
N VAL A 501 33.50 6.31 39.88
CA VAL A 501 34.52 5.33 39.45
C VAL A 501 35.91 5.69 40.00
N GLN A 502 36.19 6.99 40.14
CA GLN A 502 37.40 7.59 40.75
C GLN A 502 38.71 7.38 39.99
N THR A 503 38.93 6.22 39.40
CA THR A 503 40.16 5.87 38.68
C THR A 503 40.06 6.33 37.21
N PRO A 504 41.06 7.03 36.64
CA PRO A 504 41.03 7.51 35.25
C PRO A 504 40.94 6.40 34.19
N GLU A 505 41.63 5.27 34.39
CA GLU A 505 41.70 4.20 33.39
C GLU A 505 40.36 3.48 33.16
N PRO A 506 39.58 3.09 34.19
CA PRO A 506 38.21 2.61 33.99
C PRO A 506 37.27 3.67 33.39
N ILE A 507 37.46 4.96 33.71
CA ILE A 507 36.68 6.05 33.06
C ILE A 507 37.00 6.10 31.56
N ALA A 508 38.27 5.94 31.18
CA ALA A 508 38.68 5.84 29.78
C ALA A 508 38.08 4.61 29.08
N GLN A 509 37.99 3.46 29.76
CA GLN A 509 37.29 2.28 29.25
C GLN A 509 35.78 2.50 29.08
N LEU A 510 35.13 3.22 30.00
CA LEU A 510 33.72 3.61 29.86
C LEU A 510 33.52 4.54 28.65
N GLN A 511 34.44 5.48 28.43
CA GLN A 511 34.40 6.38 27.27
C GLN A 511 34.54 5.61 25.96
N GLU A 512 35.47 4.66 25.89
CA GLU A 512 35.66 3.77 24.74
C GLU A 512 34.42 2.90 24.50
N PHE A 513 33.83 2.36 25.57
CA PHE A 513 32.62 1.54 25.47
C PHE A 513 31.42 2.38 25.00
N ALA A 514 31.24 3.58 25.54
CA ALA A 514 30.20 4.52 25.12
C ALA A 514 30.34 4.89 23.64
N GLY A 515 31.58 5.14 23.18
CA GLY A 515 31.90 5.35 21.77
C GLY A 515 31.57 4.13 20.90
N LEU A 516 31.95 2.93 21.35
CA LEU A 516 31.66 1.68 20.66
C LEU A 516 30.15 1.46 20.48
N CYS A 517 29.33 1.81 21.47
CA CYS A 517 27.86 1.73 21.42
C CYS A 517 27.23 2.56 20.28
N LEU A 518 27.91 3.57 19.75
CA LEU A 518 27.44 4.38 18.61
C LEU A 518 27.56 3.64 17.27
N THR A 519 28.30 2.53 17.24
CA THR A 519 28.66 1.78 16.02
C THR A 519 27.94 0.44 15.95
N ARG A 520 28.04 -0.23 14.80
CA ARG A 520 27.67 -1.66 14.65
C ARG A 520 28.88 -2.60 14.72
N ASP A 521 30.05 -2.08 15.10
CA ASP A 521 31.28 -2.85 15.18
C ASP A 521 31.28 -3.76 16.42
N THR A 522 31.60 -5.05 16.22
CA THR A 522 31.69 -6.07 17.28
C THR A 522 33.11 -6.61 17.47
N ARG A 523 34.09 -6.13 16.69
CA ARG A 523 35.46 -6.70 16.64
C ARG A 523 36.21 -6.67 17.97
N PHE A 524 35.83 -5.78 18.89
CA PHE A 524 36.45 -5.68 20.21
C PHE A 524 35.93 -6.72 21.22
N GLU A 525 34.85 -7.42 20.90
CA GLU A 525 34.25 -8.50 21.69
C GLU A 525 34.08 -8.14 23.19
N LYS A 526 33.50 -6.98 23.55
CA LYS A 526 33.32 -6.57 24.97
C LYS A 526 31.86 -6.45 25.41
N CYS A 527 31.61 -6.91 26.64
CA CYS A 527 30.39 -6.76 27.41
C CYS A 527 30.69 -5.98 28.70
N LEU A 528 30.02 -4.85 28.90
CA LEU A 528 30.17 -4.03 30.09
C LEU A 528 29.43 -4.67 31.28
N LEU A 529 30.12 -4.81 32.41
CA LEU A 529 29.54 -5.28 33.67
C LEU A 529 29.82 -4.27 34.77
N LEU A 530 28.78 -3.57 35.21
CA LEU A 530 28.87 -2.56 36.28
C LEU A 530 28.62 -3.22 37.64
N LEU A 531 29.58 -3.05 38.55
CA LEU A 531 29.55 -3.65 39.89
C LEU A 531 29.46 -2.56 40.96
N GLY A 532 28.69 -2.80 42.01
CA GLY A 532 28.65 -1.90 43.18
C GLY A 532 27.50 -2.21 44.14
N PRO A 533 27.53 -1.67 45.37
CA PRO A 533 26.61 -2.03 46.45
C PRO A 533 25.16 -1.52 46.26
N GLY A 534 24.87 -0.74 45.22
CA GLY A 534 23.57 -0.12 44.97
C GLY A 534 23.55 1.34 45.46
N SER A 535 22.63 2.16 44.93
CA SER A 535 22.62 3.63 45.13
C SER A 535 23.95 4.30 44.79
N ASP A 536 24.66 3.78 43.80
CA ASP A 536 26.03 4.15 43.44
C ASP A 536 26.13 4.86 42.08
N GLY A 537 25.03 4.93 41.32
CA GLY A 537 24.99 5.62 40.03
C GLY A 537 25.05 4.70 38.81
N LYS A 538 25.18 3.37 38.98
CA LYS A 538 25.15 2.40 37.85
C LYS A 538 23.93 2.59 36.95
N SER A 539 22.75 2.74 37.55
CA SER A 539 21.50 2.96 36.82
C SER A 539 21.50 4.28 36.05
N THR A 540 22.12 5.34 36.58
CA THR A 540 22.24 6.63 35.88
C THR A 540 23.12 6.49 34.64
N LEU A 541 24.28 5.83 34.75
CA LEU A 541 25.15 5.57 33.59
C LEU A 541 24.43 4.78 32.50
N LEU A 542 23.72 3.70 32.86
CA LEU A 542 22.98 2.90 31.90
C LEU A 542 21.85 3.68 31.22
N LYS A 543 21.14 4.53 31.97
CA LYS A 543 20.10 5.41 31.39
C LYS A 543 20.71 6.43 30.42
N VAL A 544 21.86 7.03 30.74
CA VAL A 544 22.57 7.95 29.84
C VAL A 544 23.00 7.23 28.56
N LEU A 545 23.59 6.03 28.65
CA LEU A 545 23.94 5.23 27.47
C LEU A 545 22.72 4.89 26.61
N ARG A 546 21.57 4.60 27.24
CA ARG A 546 20.30 4.35 26.55
C ARG A 546 19.83 5.55 25.75
N GLU A 547 19.89 6.75 26.31
CA GLU A 547 19.48 7.98 25.62
C GLU A 547 20.49 8.40 24.55
N LEU A 548 21.79 8.19 24.81
CA LEU A 548 22.87 8.45 23.86
C LEU A 548 22.67 7.69 22.54
N VAL A 549 22.30 6.41 22.63
CA VAL A 549 21.98 5.59 21.45
C VAL A 549 20.51 5.67 21.03
N CYS A 550 19.69 6.47 21.71
CA CYS A 550 18.22 6.50 21.66
C CYS A 550 17.55 5.20 22.15
N ALA A 551 16.53 5.35 23.01
CA ALA A 551 15.81 4.24 23.63
C ALA A 551 15.18 3.26 22.64
N ALA A 552 14.80 3.72 21.43
CA ALA A 552 14.24 2.88 20.37
C ALA A 552 15.26 1.86 19.83
N ASN A 553 16.56 2.16 19.92
CA ASN A 553 17.65 1.31 19.45
C ASN A 553 18.19 0.37 20.54
N CYS A 554 17.50 0.30 21.69
CA CYS A 554 17.86 -0.55 22.81
C CYS A 554 16.96 -1.79 22.96
N SER A 555 17.49 -2.83 23.60
CA SER A 555 16.74 -3.96 24.14
C SER A 555 17.03 -4.16 25.63
N ALA A 556 16.26 -5.02 26.30
CA ALA A 556 16.42 -5.32 27.72
C ALA A 556 16.34 -6.83 28.01
N VAL A 557 17.09 -7.62 27.25
CA VAL A 557 17.23 -9.06 27.47
C VAL A 557 18.17 -9.28 28.65
N ALA A 558 17.69 -9.96 29.69
CA ALA A 558 18.50 -10.32 30.85
C ALA A 558 19.61 -11.31 30.47
N PHE A 559 20.65 -11.37 31.29
CA PHE A 559 21.82 -12.21 31.01
C PHE A 559 21.44 -13.68 30.75
N GLN A 560 20.56 -14.25 31.60
CA GLN A 560 20.09 -15.63 31.51
C GLN A 560 19.11 -15.88 30.36
N ASP A 561 18.39 -14.83 29.93
CA ASP A 561 17.37 -14.92 28.87
C ASP A 561 17.98 -14.93 27.47
N LEU A 562 19.29 -14.74 27.33
CA LEU A 562 19.98 -14.83 26.03
C LEU A 562 19.84 -16.22 25.39
N GLU A 563 19.71 -17.28 26.18
CA GLU A 563 19.51 -18.64 25.69
C GLU A 563 18.07 -18.89 25.18
N ASP A 564 17.10 -18.04 25.53
CA ASP A 564 15.72 -18.11 25.03
C ASP A 564 15.61 -17.49 23.63
N GLN A 565 15.20 -18.30 22.66
CA GLN A 565 15.09 -17.91 21.25
C GLN A 565 14.09 -16.78 20.97
N PHE A 566 13.06 -16.64 21.81
CA PHE A 566 12.05 -15.58 21.69
C PHE A 566 12.52 -14.29 22.32
N ARG A 567 13.21 -14.38 23.46
CA ARG A 567 13.79 -13.21 24.15
C ARG A 567 14.89 -12.59 23.30
N ARG A 568 15.85 -13.41 22.83
CA ARG A 568 17.00 -12.93 22.06
C ARG A 568 16.66 -12.39 20.67
N ALA A 569 15.51 -12.76 20.10
CA ALA A 569 15.02 -12.14 18.86
C ALA A 569 14.84 -10.61 19.01
N SER A 570 14.65 -10.12 20.23
CA SER A 570 14.57 -8.67 20.54
C SER A 570 15.90 -7.93 20.36
N LEU A 571 17.03 -8.64 20.22
CA LEU A 571 18.35 -8.07 19.93
C LEU A 571 18.49 -7.68 18.45
N TYR A 572 17.57 -8.14 17.59
CA TYR A 572 17.61 -7.83 16.16
C TYR A 572 17.60 -6.31 15.94
N ASN A 573 18.58 -5.83 15.19
CA ASN A 573 18.73 -4.44 14.78
C ASN A 573 18.79 -3.44 15.97
N LYS A 574 19.47 -3.82 17.06
CA LYS A 574 19.67 -2.97 18.25
C LYS A 574 21.15 -2.60 18.44
N LEU A 575 21.43 -1.38 18.89
CA LEU A 575 22.78 -0.91 19.20
C LEU A 575 23.23 -1.31 20.60
N LEU A 576 22.30 -1.42 21.56
CA LEU A 576 22.62 -1.64 22.97
C LEU A 576 21.57 -2.52 23.64
N ASN A 577 22.02 -3.47 24.44
CA ASN A 577 21.16 -4.25 25.33
C ASN A 577 21.51 -3.91 26.79
N ILE A 578 20.53 -3.45 27.55
CA ILE A 578 20.70 -3.07 28.95
C ILE A 578 19.83 -3.95 29.83
N SER A 579 20.43 -4.61 30.83
CA SER A 579 19.65 -5.25 31.89
C SER A 579 20.29 -5.06 33.26
N THR A 580 19.44 -4.84 34.25
CA THR A 580 19.81 -4.76 35.67
C THR A 580 19.56 -6.08 36.40
N GLU A 581 19.06 -7.09 35.71
CA GLU A 581 18.74 -8.40 36.26
C GLU A 581 19.83 -9.41 35.93
N ILE A 582 20.57 -9.83 36.95
CA ILE A 582 21.44 -11.00 36.90
C ILE A 582 20.89 -12.02 37.88
N GLY A 583 20.31 -13.10 37.36
CA GLY A 583 19.81 -14.19 38.19
C GLY A 583 20.94 -14.99 38.85
N SER A 584 20.58 -15.78 39.86
CA SER A 584 21.54 -16.57 40.66
C SER A 584 21.88 -17.94 40.07
N ALA A 585 21.09 -18.43 39.11
CA ALA A 585 21.32 -19.69 38.43
C ALA A 585 22.58 -19.65 37.54
N ALA A 586 23.34 -20.76 37.55
CA ALA A 586 24.48 -20.93 36.65
C ALA A 586 23.97 -21.19 35.22
N MET A 587 24.57 -20.51 34.23
CA MET A 587 24.15 -20.61 32.84
C MET A 587 25.26 -21.01 31.87
N GLU A 588 24.85 -21.50 30.71
CA GLU A 588 25.72 -21.67 29.55
C GLU A 588 26.02 -20.31 28.89
N THR A 589 27.11 -20.25 28.14
CA THR A 589 27.61 -19.03 27.49
C THR A 589 27.77 -19.08 25.95
N PRO A 590 27.42 -20.15 25.19
CA PRO A 590 27.57 -20.14 23.73
C PRO A 590 26.87 -18.95 23.06
N ILE A 591 25.59 -18.70 23.38
CA ILE A 591 24.84 -17.60 22.74
C ILE A 591 25.38 -16.24 23.18
N PHE A 592 25.76 -16.10 24.45
CA PHE A 592 26.45 -14.89 24.93
C PHE A 592 27.71 -14.59 24.10
N LYS A 593 28.57 -15.59 23.88
CA LYS A 593 29.80 -15.44 23.10
C LYS A 593 29.49 -15.08 21.64
N ALA A 594 28.48 -15.70 21.04
CA ALA A 594 28.02 -15.38 19.69
C ALA A 594 27.52 -13.94 19.59
N VAL A 595 26.69 -13.49 20.54
CA VAL A 595 26.14 -12.13 20.56
C VAL A 595 27.24 -11.08 20.69
N VAL A 596 28.17 -11.25 21.62
CA VAL A 596 29.27 -10.29 21.85
C VAL A 596 30.24 -10.22 20.66
N SER A 597 30.41 -11.32 19.93
CA SER A 597 31.32 -11.38 18.78
C SER A 597 30.65 -10.94 17.47
N GLY A 598 29.31 -10.90 17.43
CA GLY A 598 28.55 -10.68 16.20
C GLY A 598 28.57 -11.89 15.29
N ASP A 599 28.43 -13.09 15.85
CA ASP A 599 28.22 -14.32 15.09
C ASP A 599 26.72 -14.49 14.75
N ALA A 600 26.41 -15.16 13.64
CA ALA A 600 25.03 -15.45 13.26
C ALA A 600 24.34 -16.33 14.31
N ILE A 601 23.13 -15.93 14.71
CA ILE A 601 22.28 -16.66 15.66
C ILE A 601 20.85 -16.82 15.11
N GLN A 602 20.16 -17.85 15.62
CA GLN A 602 18.75 -18.09 15.31
C GLN A 602 17.86 -17.41 16.33
N GLY A 603 16.83 -16.69 15.91
CA GLY A 603 15.79 -16.11 16.77
C GLY A 603 14.38 -16.41 16.23
N ALA A 604 13.36 -16.29 17.08
CA ALA A 604 11.98 -16.44 16.64
C ALA A 604 11.10 -15.37 17.29
N PHE A 605 10.34 -14.62 16.50
CA PHE A 605 9.26 -13.81 17.07
C PHE A 605 8.09 -14.74 17.45
N LYS A 606 7.36 -14.42 18.53
CA LYS A 606 6.18 -15.22 18.92
C LYS A 606 5.21 -15.33 17.75
N HIS A 607 4.78 -16.56 17.43
CA HIS A 607 3.86 -16.87 16.34
C HIS A 607 4.38 -16.56 14.91
N LYS A 608 5.70 -16.42 14.73
CA LYS A 608 6.35 -16.32 13.42
C LYS A 608 7.40 -17.41 13.26
N ASP A 609 7.82 -17.64 12.02
CA ASP A 609 8.94 -18.53 11.72
C ASP A 609 10.26 -18.04 12.34
N SER A 610 11.17 -18.97 12.59
CA SER A 610 12.53 -18.64 13.02
C SER A 610 13.30 -17.97 11.89
N PHE A 611 14.17 -17.04 12.23
CA PHE A 611 15.05 -16.35 11.29
C PHE A 611 16.47 -16.28 11.84
N GLU A 612 17.44 -16.22 10.93
CA GLU A 612 18.84 -16.02 11.24
C GLU A 612 19.17 -14.53 11.19
N PHE A 613 19.96 -14.04 12.14
CA PHE A 613 20.48 -12.69 12.10
C PHE A 613 21.83 -12.59 12.82
N THR A 614 22.57 -11.52 12.51
CA THR A 614 23.83 -11.19 13.17
C THR A 614 23.62 -10.01 14.12
N PRO A 615 23.70 -10.20 15.45
CA PRO A 615 23.55 -9.12 16.41
C PRO A 615 24.80 -8.22 16.39
N PHE A 616 24.58 -6.91 16.53
CA PHE A 616 25.66 -5.93 16.70
C PHE A 616 25.52 -5.11 17.99
N CYS A 617 24.54 -5.47 18.83
CA CYS A 617 24.26 -4.78 20.07
C CYS A 617 25.39 -4.97 21.07
N LYS A 618 25.74 -3.90 21.78
CA LYS A 618 26.68 -3.96 22.88
C LYS A 618 25.90 -4.43 24.09
N LEU A 619 26.47 -5.31 24.90
CA LEU A 619 25.82 -5.80 26.11
C LEU A 619 26.31 -5.00 27.31
N ALA A 620 25.40 -4.44 28.09
CA ALA A 620 25.69 -3.73 29.32
C ALA A 620 24.78 -4.21 30.45
N PHE A 621 25.40 -4.69 31.52
CA PHE A 621 24.69 -5.21 32.69
C PHE A 621 25.10 -4.46 33.94
N ALA A 622 24.13 -4.16 34.81
CA ALA A 622 24.41 -3.75 36.18
C ALA A 622 24.11 -4.90 37.14
N ALA A 623 25.02 -5.13 38.08
CA ALA A 623 24.91 -6.22 39.03
C ALA A 623 25.44 -5.82 40.41
N ASN A 624 24.77 -6.29 41.45
CA ASN A 624 25.30 -6.21 42.81
C ASN A 624 26.15 -7.44 43.16
N LYS A 625 25.98 -8.54 42.42
CA LYS A 625 26.74 -9.78 42.54
C LYS A 625 27.11 -10.27 41.15
N LEU A 626 28.29 -10.87 41.02
CA LEU A 626 28.78 -11.42 39.76
C LEU A 626 27.85 -12.55 39.28
N PRO A 627 27.57 -12.64 37.96
CA PRO A 627 26.82 -13.77 37.40
C PRO A 627 27.56 -15.08 37.67
N ARG A 628 26.82 -16.17 37.85
CA ARG A 628 27.40 -17.51 37.90
C ARG A 628 27.34 -18.12 36.51
N VAL A 629 28.46 -18.60 35.97
CA VAL A 629 28.52 -19.23 34.65
C VAL A 629 29.15 -20.60 34.74
N LEU A 630 28.74 -21.51 33.85
CA LEU A 630 29.33 -22.85 33.74
C LEU A 630 30.65 -22.83 32.96
N ASP A 631 30.89 -21.79 32.16
CA ASP A 631 32.08 -21.63 31.33
C ASP A 631 33.25 -21.02 32.13
N ASN A 632 34.34 -21.79 32.25
CA ASN A 632 35.59 -21.36 32.91
C ASN A 632 36.71 -21.01 31.92
N THR A 633 36.41 -20.98 30.62
CA THR A 633 37.38 -20.74 29.57
C THR A 633 37.71 -19.26 29.44
N ASP A 634 38.91 -18.98 28.92
CA ASP A 634 39.33 -17.61 28.60
C ASP A 634 38.39 -16.92 27.60
N GLY A 635 37.73 -17.70 26.72
CA GLY A 635 36.77 -17.18 25.75
C GLY A 635 35.60 -16.42 26.37
N PHE A 636 35.13 -16.81 27.55
CA PHE A 636 34.12 -16.05 28.28
C PHE A 636 34.72 -14.80 28.95
N PHE A 637 35.75 -14.98 29.78
CA PHE A 637 36.29 -13.90 30.60
C PHE A 637 36.91 -12.76 29.79
N ARG A 638 37.57 -13.05 28.67
CA ARG A 638 38.14 -11.99 27.81
C ARG A 638 37.08 -11.05 27.23
N ARG A 639 35.82 -11.49 27.18
CA ARG A 639 34.68 -10.70 26.69
C ARG A 639 34.07 -9.79 27.76
N MET A 640 34.45 -9.96 29.02
CA MET A 640 33.96 -9.14 30.11
C MET A 640 34.78 -7.86 30.25
N LEU A 641 34.10 -6.75 30.53
CA LEU A 641 34.66 -5.46 30.92
C LEU A 641 34.03 -5.05 32.27
N PRO A 642 34.53 -5.60 33.39
CA PRO A 642 34.02 -5.26 34.71
C PRO A 642 34.50 -3.87 35.16
N ILE A 643 33.59 -3.03 35.63
CA ILE A 643 33.90 -1.70 36.16
C ILE A 643 33.18 -1.52 37.50
N GLU A 644 33.96 -1.24 38.54
CA GLU A 644 33.47 -1.05 39.89
C GLU A 644 33.09 0.40 40.18
N PHE A 645 31.92 0.59 40.77
CA PHE A 645 31.44 1.86 41.29
C PHE A 645 31.73 1.90 42.80
N LYS A 646 32.62 2.81 43.20
CA LYS A 646 33.22 2.86 44.55
C LYS A 646 32.48 3.78 45.51
N LYS A 647 31.70 4.73 45.01
CA LYS A 647 30.92 5.67 45.82
C LYS A 647 29.44 5.26 45.88
N GLN A 648 28.87 5.30 47.08
CA GLN A 648 27.44 5.15 47.32
C GLN A 648 26.85 6.49 47.79
N PHE A 649 25.79 6.95 47.13
CA PHE A 649 25.07 8.18 47.45
C PHE A 649 23.91 7.88 48.40
N LEU A 650 24.13 8.07 49.70
CA LEU A 650 23.12 7.90 50.75
C LEU A 650 22.21 9.14 50.86
N GLU A 651 21.14 9.06 51.64
CA GLU A 651 20.09 10.10 51.64
C GLU A 651 20.60 11.51 51.97
N ASP A 652 21.55 11.61 52.90
CA ASP A 652 22.15 12.87 53.39
C ASP A 652 23.48 13.24 52.69
N ASP A 653 23.87 12.53 51.63
CA ASP A 653 25.10 12.86 50.89
C ASP A 653 24.91 14.19 50.14
N PRO A 654 25.73 15.23 50.40
CA PRO A 654 25.61 16.53 49.74
C PRO A 654 25.85 16.46 48.22
N ASP A 655 26.54 15.41 47.74
CA ASP A 655 26.74 15.18 46.32
C ASP A 655 25.57 14.41 45.66
N ARG A 656 24.57 13.97 46.43
CA ARG A 656 23.38 13.28 45.88
C ARG A 656 22.50 14.29 45.16
N ASN A 657 22.52 14.25 43.83
CA ASN A 657 21.58 14.99 42.99
C ASN A 657 20.50 14.04 42.42
N PRO A 658 19.23 14.11 42.86
CA PRO A 658 18.14 13.29 42.33
C PRO A 658 17.74 13.64 40.89
N HIS A 659 18.10 14.84 40.41
CA HIS A 659 17.78 15.35 39.07
C HIS A 659 18.95 15.26 38.09
N LEU A 660 20.06 14.61 38.50
CA LEU A 660 21.27 14.53 37.68
C LEU A 660 21.00 13.94 36.30
N PHE A 661 20.15 12.90 36.21
CA PHE A 661 19.83 12.29 34.93
C PHE A 661 19.14 13.29 33.99
N GLU A 662 18.10 13.98 34.47
CA GLU A 662 17.36 14.97 33.69
C GLU A 662 18.28 16.12 33.24
N GLU A 663 19.13 16.64 34.12
CA GLU A 663 20.11 17.68 33.79
C GLU A 663 21.10 17.24 32.71
N LEU A 664 21.59 16.00 32.77
CA LEU A 664 22.52 15.46 31.77
C LEU A 664 21.85 15.32 30.40
N ILE A 665 20.60 14.85 30.36
CA ILE A 665 19.87 14.70 29.09
C ILE A 665 19.52 16.05 28.48
N GLU A 666 19.10 17.02 29.31
CA GLU A 666 18.67 18.34 28.84
C GLU A 666 19.85 19.23 28.41
N HIS A 667 20.98 19.15 29.11
CA HIS A 667 22.07 20.13 28.96
C HIS A 667 23.40 19.56 28.45
N GLU A 668 23.64 18.25 28.51
CA GLU A 668 24.96 17.67 28.20
C GLU A 668 24.92 16.46 27.26
N LEU A 669 23.76 16.02 26.75
CA LEU A 669 23.69 14.77 25.96
C LEU A 669 24.53 14.81 24.68
N SER A 670 24.56 15.96 23.99
CA SER A 670 25.37 16.11 22.76
C SER A 670 26.87 16.23 23.08
N GLU A 671 27.21 16.79 24.23
CA GLU A 671 28.57 16.89 24.75
C GLU A 671 29.07 15.52 25.23
N ILE A 672 28.20 14.70 25.83
CA ILE A 672 28.47 13.29 26.16
C ILE A 672 28.69 12.49 24.88
N PHE A 673 27.98 12.80 23.79
CA PHE A 673 28.24 12.22 22.49
C PHE A 673 29.63 12.60 21.95
N HIS A 674 30.04 13.87 22.04
CA HIS A 674 31.43 14.27 21.71
C HIS A 674 32.46 13.55 22.58
N TRP A 675 32.19 13.44 23.88
CA TRP A 675 33.03 12.68 24.81
C TRP A 675 33.14 11.20 24.40
N ALA A 676 32.05 10.57 23.98
CA ALA A 676 32.04 9.20 23.48
C ALA A 676 32.81 9.05 22.15
N LEU A 677 32.74 10.03 21.25
CA LEU A 677 33.52 10.04 20.00
C LEU A 677 35.03 10.05 20.27
N VAL A 678 35.49 10.84 21.25
CA VAL A 678 36.90 10.83 21.67
C VAL A 678 37.34 9.43 22.13
N GLY A 679 36.49 8.74 22.89
CA GLY A 679 36.72 7.36 23.29
C GLY A 679 36.75 6.39 22.11
N LEU A 680 35.83 6.53 21.16
CA LEU A 680 35.77 5.70 19.96
C LEU A 680 37.04 5.82 19.11
N HIS A 681 37.50 7.05 18.86
CA HIS A 681 38.71 7.30 18.10
C HIS A 681 39.95 6.73 18.80
N ARG A 682 40.07 6.92 20.12
CA ARG A 682 41.13 6.30 20.92
C ARG A 682 41.11 4.77 20.82
N LEU A 683 39.93 4.15 20.93
CA LEU A 683 39.76 2.71 20.81
C LEU A 683 40.21 2.19 19.43
N TYR A 684 39.82 2.88 18.36
CA TYR A 684 40.20 2.53 16.99
C TYR A 684 41.68 2.71 16.70
N GLU A 685 42.30 3.76 17.22
CA GLU A 685 43.73 4.01 17.10
C GLU A 685 44.56 2.94 17.84
N GLN A 686 44.14 2.57 19.05
CA GLN A 686 44.82 1.57 19.87
C GLN A 686 44.57 0.13 19.43
N GLY A 687 43.44 -0.13 18.77
CA GLY A 687 42.99 -1.48 18.38
C GLY A 687 42.56 -2.37 19.55
N LYS A 688 42.52 -1.84 20.77
CA LYS A 688 42.10 -2.52 22.00
C LYS A 688 41.65 -1.48 23.04
N PHE A 689 40.87 -1.93 24.01
CA PHE A 689 40.50 -1.09 25.16
C PHE A 689 41.73 -0.69 25.98
N THR A 690 41.67 0.49 26.60
CA THR A 690 42.69 0.99 27.53
C THR A 690 43.00 -0.06 28.60
N SER A 691 44.28 -0.31 28.84
CA SER A 691 44.72 -1.25 29.87
C SER A 691 44.46 -0.68 31.26
N CYS A 692 43.87 -1.46 32.15
CA CYS A 692 43.59 -1.07 33.52
C CYS A 692 43.85 -2.24 34.47
N ASP A 693 44.70 -2.01 35.48
CA ASP A 693 45.03 -3.02 36.48
C ASP A 693 43.85 -3.36 37.38
N GLU A 694 43.07 -2.37 37.79
CA GLU A 694 41.86 -2.55 38.60
C GLU A 694 40.84 -3.47 37.88
N THR A 695 40.53 -3.18 36.62
CA THR A 695 39.65 -4.03 35.80
C THR A 695 40.20 -5.44 35.61
N ARG A 696 41.53 -5.57 35.45
CA ARG A 696 42.20 -6.86 35.31
C ARG A 696 42.12 -7.69 36.60
N GLU A 697 42.31 -7.05 37.74
CA GLU A 697 42.17 -7.67 39.07
C GLU A 697 40.74 -8.11 39.33
N LEU A 698 39.74 -7.26 39.06
CA LEU A 698 38.31 -7.61 39.16
C LEU A 698 37.95 -8.83 38.31
N LEU A 699 38.53 -8.94 37.11
CA LEU A 699 38.30 -10.09 36.22
C LEU A 699 38.97 -11.36 36.75
N MET A 700 40.18 -11.25 37.31
CA MET A 700 40.89 -12.38 37.94
C MET A 700 40.12 -12.89 39.17
N ASP A 701 39.61 -11.99 39.99
CA ASP A 701 38.79 -12.32 41.16
C ASP A 701 37.47 -12.97 40.75
N TYR A 702 36.82 -12.46 39.70
CA TYR A 702 35.63 -13.08 39.15
C TYR A 702 35.91 -14.51 38.66
N ARG A 703 37.02 -14.73 37.95
CA ARG A 703 37.42 -16.06 37.49
C ARG A 703 37.60 -17.04 38.65
N ARG A 704 38.24 -16.60 39.74
CA ARG A 704 38.44 -17.41 40.96
C ARG A 704 37.13 -17.70 41.68
N LEU A 705 36.25 -16.71 41.81
CA LEU A 705 34.93 -16.86 42.43
C LEU A 705 34.01 -17.81 41.66
N ASN A 706 34.10 -17.82 40.31
CA ASN A 706 33.30 -18.70 39.49
C ASN A 706 33.74 -20.18 39.59
N ASN A 707 35.04 -20.43 39.80
CA ASN A 707 35.58 -21.79 40.03
C ASN A 707 36.47 -21.89 41.29
N PRO A 708 35.85 -21.92 42.50
CA PRO A 708 36.60 -22.05 43.75
C PRO A 708 37.38 -23.36 43.88
N VAL A 709 36.97 -24.40 43.15
CA VAL A 709 37.66 -25.70 43.15
C VAL A 709 38.98 -25.61 42.38
N GLN A 710 38.99 -24.93 41.24
CA GLN A 710 40.22 -24.66 40.51
C GLN A 710 41.16 -23.76 41.31
N ALA A 711 40.63 -22.70 41.94
CA ALA A 711 41.42 -21.83 42.82
C ALA A 711 42.08 -22.63 43.98
N PHE A 712 41.32 -23.54 44.61
CA PHE A 712 41.85 -24.45 45.63
C PHE A 712 42.99 -25.34 45.10
N VAL A 713 42.85 -25.88 43.89
CA VAL A 713 43.89 -26.72 43.27
C VAL A 713 45.16 -25.90 43.03
N GLU A 714 45.04 -24.71 42.45
CA GLU A 714 46.18 -23.84 42.13
C GLU A 714 46.91 -23.37 43.40
N ASP A 715 46.16 -22.95 44.41
CA ASP A 715 46.72 -22.34 45.62
C ASP A 715 47.25 -23.41 46.60
N LYS A 716 46.47 -24.46 46.88
CA LYS A 716 46.73 -25.42 47.98
C LYS A 716 47.13 -26.82 47.53
N CYS A 717 47.12 -27.14 46.23
CA CYS A 717 47.47 -28.48 45.75
C CYS A 717 48.69 -28.50 44.83
N GLU A 718 49.38 -29.63 44.81
CA GLU A 718 50.41 -29.97 43.82
C GLU A 718 49.91 -31.15 42.98
N LEU A 719 50.04 -31.02 41.66
CA LEU A 719 49.74 -32.08 40.71
C LEU A 719 51.03 -32.83 40.38
N GLU A 720 51.12 -34.08 40.81
CA GLU A 720 52.32 -34.91 40.67
C GLU A 720 51.94 -36.36 40.36
N ASP A 721 52.63 -36.95 39.38
CA ASP A 721 52.45 -38.35 39.02
C ASP A 721 52.85 -39.28 40.19
N GLY A 722 51.91 -40.12 40.63
CA GLY A 722 52.10 -41.04 41.75
C GLY A 722 51.62 -40.51 43.10
N ALA A 723 51.36 -39.21 43.24
CA ALA A 723 50.75 -38.63 44.45
C ALA A 723 49.34 -39.20 44.68
N LYS A 724 48.97 -39.42 45.95
CA LYS A 724 47.64 -39.93 46.34
C LYS A 724 47.16 -39.23 47.60
N GLN A 725 46.01 -38.55 47.53
CA GLN A 725 45.36 -37.92 48.69
C GLN A 725 44.05 -38.62 49.04
N SER A 726 43.74 -38.77 50.33
CA SER A 726 42.43 -39.24 50.78
C SER A 726 41.32 -38.27 50.35
N LYS A 727 40.20 -38.79 49.83
CA LYS A 727 39.03 -37.96 49.49
C LYS A 727 38.49 -37.19 50.71
N ASP A 728 38.61 -37.75 51.90
CA ASP A 728 38.12 -37.11 53.13
C ASP A 728 39.02 -35.95 53.54
N SER A 729 40.33 -36.16 53.51
CA SER A 729 41.32 -35.13 53.80
C SER A 729 41.30 -34.01 52.76
N LEU A 730 41.25 -34.35 51.47
CA LEU A 730 41.22 -33.36 50.39
C LEU A 730 39.97 -32.47 50.47
N TYR A 731 38.80 -33.06 50.74
CA TYR A 731 37.58 -32.28 50.94
C TYR A 731 37.61 -31.42 52.22
N LYS A 732 38.24 -31.91 53.30
CA LYS A 732 38.46 -31.12 54.52
C LYS A 732 39.33 -29.89 54.22
N SER A 733 40.46 -30.08 53.53
CA SER A 733 41.33 -28.97 53.12
C SER A 733 40.62 -27.99 52.19
N TYR A 734 39.77 -28.46 51.27
CA TYR A 734 38.94 -27.59 50.44
C TYR A 734 37.93 -26.78 51.25
N ARG A 735 37.28 -27.39 52.24
CA ARG A 735 36.34 -26.68 53.14
C ARG A 735 37.05 -25.61 53.97
N GLU A 736 38.24 -25.92 54.49
CA GLU A 736 39.08 -24.95 55.22
C GLU A 736 39.51 -23.81 54.30
N TYR A 737 40.06 -24.12 53.13
CA TYR A 737 40.42 -23.11 52.12
C TYR A 737 39.23 -22.23 51.72
N SER A 738 38.05 -22.84 51.51
CA SER A 738 36.84 -22.10 51.17
C SER A 738 36.48 -21.11 52.29
N SER A 739 36.53 -21.55 53.54
CA SER A 739 36.27 -20.69 54.70
C SER A 739 37.31 -19.58 54.86
N GLU A 740 38.60 -19.87 54.66
CA GLU A 740 39.71 -18.92 54.76
C GLU A 740 39.60 -17.80 53.70
N ASN A 741 39.10 -18.14 52.50
CA ASN A 741 39.03 -17.23 51.36
C ASN A 741 37.62 -16.70 51.09
N GLY A 742 36.67 -16.89 52.02
CA GLY A 742 35.31 -16.38 51.91
C GLY A 742 34.42 -17.08 50.87
N TYR A 743 34.82 -18.24 50.35
CA TYR A 743 34.02 -19.05 49.44
C TYR A 743 32.99 -19.91 50.20
N GLN A 744 31.80 -20.08 49.60
CA GLN A 744 30.87 -21.11 50.06
C GLN A 744 31.33 -22.49 49.59
N ALA A 745 31.70 -23.36 50.53
CA ALA A 745 32.15 -24.71 50.22
C ALA A 745 31.04 -25.53 49.56
N MET A 746 31.32 -26.09 48.38
CA MET A 746 30.43 -27.04 47.71
C MET A 746 30.23 -28.30 48.55
N HIS A 747 29.07 -28.95 48.40
CA HIS A 747 28.89 -30.31 48.93
C HIS A 747 29.91 -31.28 48.33
N LYS A 748 30.32 -32.27 49.13
CA LYS A 748 31.42 -33.20 48.81
C LYS A 748 31.33 -33.85 47.43
N GLU A 749 30.15 -34.29 47.01
CA GLU A 749 29.96 -34.91 45.69
C GLU A 749 30.16 -33.91 44.54
N ASN A 750 29.63 -32.70 44.67
CA ASN A 750 29.83 -31.62 43.70
C ASN A 750 31.29 -31.18 43.64
N PHE A 751 31.97 -31.06 44.80
CA PHE A 751 33.41 -30.77 44.85
C PHE A 751 34.22 -31.76 44.03
N PHE A 752 34.01 -33.07 44.23
CA PHE A 752 34.76 -34.07 43.46
C PHE A 752 34.40 -34.08 41.98
N ARG A 753 33.13 -33.84 41.62
CA ARG A 753 32.73 -33.71 40.22
C ARG A 753 33.47 -32.56 39.55
N GLU A 754 33.48 -31.38 40.17
CA GLU A 754 34.19 -30.20 39.66
C GLU A 754 35.71 -30.41 39.66
N LEU A 755 36.27 -31.07 40.67
CA LEU A 755 37.71 -31.36 40.75
C LEU A 755 38.18 -32.23 39.57
N TYR A 756 37.43 -33.28 39.24
CA TYR A 756 37.75 -34.14 38.09
C TYR A 756 37.50 -33.45 36.75
N ALA A 757 36.54 -32.52 36.68
CA ALA A 757 36.33 -31.69 35.50
C ALA A 757 37.46 -30.68 35.28
N ALA A 758 37.93 -30.04 36.36
CA ALA A 758 39.02 -29.07 36.35
C ALA A 758 40.38 -29.72 36.05
N VAL A 759 40.64 -30.93 36.57
CA VAL A 759 41.90 -31.65 36.36
C VAL A 759 41.63 -33.06 35.84
N LYS A 760 41.55 -33.17 34.50
CA LYS A 760 41.19 -34.41 33.79
C LYS A 760 42.15 -35.59 34.01
N THR A 761 43.37 -35.34 34.49
CA THR A 761 44.37 -36.38 34.75
C THR A 761 44.13 -37.13 36.08
N LEU A 762 43.30 -36.59 36.98
CA LEU A 762 43.03 -37.20 38.27
C LEU A 762 42.17 -38.46 38.14
N LYS A 763 42.47 -39.47 38.97
CA LYS A 763 41.73 -40.75 38.98
C LYS A 763 41.32 -41.14 40.40
N GLU A 764 40.10 -41.63 40.57
CA GLU A 764 39.70 -42.27 41.82
C GLU A 764 40.36 -43.64 41.92
N THR A 765 40.99 -43.91 43.07
CA THR A 765 41.59 -45.22 43.38
C THR A 765 41.09 -45.71 44.73
N ARG A 766 41.11 -47.04 44.92
CA ARG A 766 40.70 -47.69 46.18
C ARG A 766 41.78 -48.65 46.69
N PRO A 767 42.99 -48.16 47.03
CA PRO A 767 44.03 -48.99 47.59
C PRO A 767 43.62 -49.53 48.97
N SER A 768 44.13 -50.71 49.31
CA SER A 768 44.04 -51.27 50.66
C SER A 768 45.19 -50.71 51.49
N ILE A 769 44.87 -49.95 52.55
CA ILE A 769 45.84 -49.38 53.48
C ILE A 769 45.49 -49.93 54.87
N ASN A 770 46.44 -50.62 55.52
CA ASN A 770 46.25 -51.23 56.85
C ASN A 770 44.97 -52.11 56.96
N GLY A 771 44.67 -52.90 55.92
CA GLY A 771 43.52 -53.81 55.89
C GLY A 771 42.16 -53.13 55.65
N LYS A 772 42.10 -51.80 55.46
CA LYS A 772 40.88 -51.06 55.10
C LYS A 772 40.99 -50.48 53.69
N ARG A 773 39.90 -50.54 52.93
CA ARG A 773 39.80 -49.90 51.61
C ARG A 773 39.53 -48.40 51.79
N CYS A 774 40.46 -47.55 51.38
CA CYS A 774 40.32 -46.09 51.46
C CYS A 774 40.05 -45.51 50.06
N ARG A 775 39.13 -44.54 49.95
CA ARG A 775 38.89 -43.82 48.68
C ARG A 775 39.92 -42.69 48.55
N MET A 776 40.81 -42.80 47.57
CA MET A 776 41.91 -41.86 47.32
C MET A 776 41.75 -41.22 45.93
N VAL A 777 42.27 -40.02 45.75
CA VAL A 777 42.46 -39.37 44.45
C VAL A 777 43.94 -39.45 44.08
N ALA A 778 44.25 -40.06 42.94
CA ALA A 778 45.61 -40.15 42.41
C ALA A 778 45.91 -38.96 41.48
N GLY A 779 47.15 -38.47 41.52
CA GLY A 779 47.64 -37.33 40.74
C GLY A 779 47.59 -35.97 41.45
N ILE A 780 47.22 -35.95 42.74
CA ILE A 780 47.12 -34.73 43.55
C ILE A 780 47.53 -34.98 44.99
N LYS A 781 48.18 -33.98 45.61
CA LYS A 781 48.43 -33.87 47.05
C LYS A 781 48.26 -32.41 47.50
N THR A 782 47.95 -32.19 48.77
CA THR A 782 47.88 -30.82 49.34
C THR A 782 49.28 -30.34 49.74
N LYS A 783 49.62 -29.08 49.45
CA LYS A 783 50.96 -28.48 49.68
C LYS A 783 51.41 -28.48 51.15
N PHE A 784 50.47 -28.54 52.08
CA PHE A 784 50.75 -28.62 53.52
C PHE A 784 49.90 -29.71 54.15
N GLU A 785 50.54 -30.75 54.70
CA GLU A 785 49.89 -31.66 55.63
C GLU A 785 49.71 -30.92 56.97
N LEU A 786 48.46 -30.68 57.37
CA LEU A 786 48.15 -30.39 58.76
C LEU A 786 48.60 -31.60 59.59
N LYS A 787 49.60 -31.41 60.46
CA LYS A 787 49.88 -32.35 61.55
C LYS A 787 48.57 -32.62 62.29
N ALA A 788 48.21 -33.90 62.35
CA ALA A 788 46.98 -34.43 62.91
C ALA A 788 46.77 -34.05 64.38
#